data_AF-A0AAW2FI33-F1
#
_entry.id   AF-A0AAW2FI33-F1
#
_cell.length_a   1.000
_cell.length_b   1.000
_cell.length_c   1.000
_cell.angle_alpha   90.00
_cell.angle_beta   90.00
_cell.angle_gamma   90.00
#
_symmetry.space_group_name_H-M   'P 1'
#
loop_
_entity.id
_entity.type
_entity.pdbx_description
1 polymer ?
#
loop_
_entity_poly.entity_id
_entity_poly.type
_entity_poly.pdbx_seq_one_letter_code
_entity_poly.pdbx_strand_id
1 'polypeptide(L)'
;MKNETKSAKIILNVCQNVIHHGTTCEFKSGACLEDPENSNIYSSLGTVQKSPFFMNGDLKIEYQDGTICKQNIPTAHIKTTITFICNLEGKGPPEYIRGKEDCHYQLIWYTAAACDVDTLHKYSAKTAGKCIVTNPVTNFKYNLQTLMNKDFTVTNTSGVKYKFRVCGALTDNTCGTNTGICNSEHSTSLGQANTNLIWQQGGPYLNYTNGNLCENGMHHYTLIQFVCEPQGVPNQPLLMKEYPCKTIIRWNTDLVCEKKIKCATDNNDEINLTPLIQSTNNYVIKANNTEFHINICRPLVPTQGLTCAHGSAACKVSVTLKNEYTNEISLGFPEDSPTLNKDLRTVLRYVNGSQCPENPAKTISSNFTFICSNNNQKLPAYKYYVNCTYIFEWNTSIACGAVIGSWTKPCIIKDNFRSYEYDLSLLYKKQQIHYVKSKQSKEYALNICGEKKYCNGSAICRENNDYGSLGSVIFDYSRDDVKLKYSNGSKCNNNSYTSEVRFICNESIGIGTPKLLLESQCSAEFEWYTEMICVKHANSRNASRQDESILLEQFSPSHAGAIAGVVLTVIAVLAALVYFRNPMERVCCRSWSSLFGFRRGAGRVQYCRVDTTEEARLLLNASDPTQCQSDSDDDLLHA
;
A
#
# COMPACT_ATOMS: atom_id res chain seq x y z
N MET A 1 20.78 -32.14 -45.93
CA MET A 1 20.01 -31.22 -45.07
C MET A 1 19.07 -32.07 -44.22
N LYS A 2 19.31 -32.15 -42.90
CA LYS A 2 18.40 -32.87 -41.97
C LYS A 2 17.11 -32.06 -41.86
N ASN A 3 15.97 -32.68 -42.16
CA ASN A 3 14.66 -32.16 -41.81
C ASN A 3 14.57 -32.09 -40.28
N GLU A 4 14.64 -30.89 -39.71
CA GLU A 4 14.25 -30.67 -38.32
C GLU A 4 12.74 -30.91 -38.22
N THR A 5 12.36 -32.04 -37.64
CA THR A 5 10.99 -32.37 -37.29
C THR A 5 10.56 -31.38 -36.21
N LYS A 6 9.66 -30.44 -36.53
CA LYS A 6 9.09 -29.53 -35.52
C LYS A 6 8.44 -30.37 -34.41
N SER A 7 8.94 -30.23 -33.20
CA SER A 7 8.40 -30.91 -32.02
C SER A 7 7.13 -30.21 -31.53
N ALA A 8 6.08 -30.97 -31.22
CA ALA A 8 4.86 -30.44 -30.60
C ALA A 8 5.18 -29.79 -29.24
N LYS A 9 4.57 -28.65 -28.95
CA LYS A 9 4.82 -27.87 -27.73
C LYS A 9 3.61 -27.91 -26.81
N ILE A 10 3.85 -28.18 -25.53
CA ILE A 10 2.82 -28.09 -24.49
C ILE A 10 2.94 -26.74 -23.79
N ILE A 11 1.83 -26.00 -23.75
CA ILE A 11 1.68 -24.78 -22.96
C ILE A 11 0.78 -25.13 -21.78
N LEU A 12 1.18 -24.78 -20.57
CA LEU A 12 0.37 -25.05 -19.39
C LEU A 12 0.48 -23.92 -18.37
N ASN A 13 -0.49 -23.87 -17.48
CA ASN A 13 -0.49 -23.04 -16.29
C ASN A 13 -0.89 -23.91 -15.09
N VAL A 14 -0.35 -23.62 -13.91
CA VAL A 14 -0.60 -24.39 -12.70
C VAL A 14 -1.69 -23.72 -11.87
N CYS A 15 -2.72 -24.47 -11.49
CA CYS A 15 -3.85 -23.99 -10.69
C CYS A 15 -4.67 -22.84 -11.32
N GLN A 16 -4.40 -22.49 -12.57
CA GLN A 16 -5.10 -21.45 -13.34
C GLN A 16 -5.21 -21.90 -14.81
N ASN A 17 -6.10 -21.25 -15.55
CA ASN A 17 -6.19 -21.42 -17.00
C ASN A 17 -4.95 -20.85 -17.70
N VAL A 18 -4.64 -21.37 -18.89
CA VAL A 18 -3.55 -20.85 -19.72
C VAL A 18 -3.83 -19.39 -20.08
N ILE A 19 -2.83 -18.52 -19.88
CA ILE A 19 -2.95 -17.08 -20.15
C ILE A 19 -2.96 -16.85 -21.66
N HIS A 20 -4.03 -16.25 -22.18
CA HIS A 20 -4.24 -16.03 -23.62
C HIS A 20 -3.48 -14.79 -24.13
N HIS A 21 -2.20 -14.91 -24.44
CA HIS A 21 -1.47 -13.92 -25.24
C HIS A 21 -1.27 -14.44 -26.67
N GLY A 22 -2.31 -14.34 -27.50
CA GLY A 22 -2.28 -14.80 -28.90
C GLY A 22 -2.52 -16.30 -29.12
N THR A 23 -2.89 -17.05 -28.07
CA THR A 23 -3.15 -18.50 -28.12
C THR A 23 -4.65 -18.81 -28.10
N THR A 24 -5.14 -19.56 -29.09
CA THR A 24 -6.56 -19.99 -29.26
C THR A 24 -6.88 -21.28 -28.49
N CYS A 25 -6.34 -21.44 -27.28
CA CYS A 25 -6.74 -22.56 -26.43
C CYS A 25 -8.14 -22.33 -25.83
N GLU A 26 -8.82 -23.40 -25.40
CA GLU A 26 -10.10 -23.31 -24.72
C GLU A 26 -9.94 -22.60 -23.36
N PHE A 27 -10.87 -21.67 -23.04
CA PHE A 27 -10.73 -20.72 -21.91
C PHE A 27 -10.50 -21.34 -20.52
N LYS A 28 -10.91 -22.60 -20.32
CA LYS A 28 -10.80 -23.31 -19.03
C LYS A 28 -9.62 -24.29 -18.98
N SER A 29 -8.87 -24.41 -20.07
CA SER A 29 -7.77 -25.36 -20.16
C SER A 29 -6.62 -24.95 -19.26
N GLY A 30 -6.16 -25.88 -18.42
CA GLY A 30 -4.93 -25.74 -17.64
C GLY A 30 -3.68 -26.12 -18.44
N ALA A 31 -3.85 -26.90 -19.51
CA ALA A 31 -2.79 -27.27 -20.44
C ALA A 31 -3.32 -27.41 -21.87
N CYS A 32 -2.47 -27.10 -22.84
CA CYS A 32 -2.80 -27.04 -24.26
C CYS A 32 -1.63 -27.58 -25.09
N LEU A 33 -1.93 -28.31 -26.16
CA LEU A 33 -0.94 -28.79 -27.12
C LEU A 33 -1.02 -27.94 -28.39
N GLU A 34 0.11 -27.35 -28.78
CA GLU A 34 0.28 -26.64 -30.05
C GLU A 34 0.43 -27.65 -31.19
N ASP A 35 -0.30 -27.41 -32.29
CA ASP A 35 -0.19 -28.21 -33.50
C ASP A 35 1.17 -27.98 -34.19
N PRO A 36 1.97 -29.03 -34.46
CA PRO A 36 3.28 -28.91 -35.09
C PRO A 36 3.26 -28.28 -36.50
N GLU A 37 2.15 -28.43 -37.22
CA GLU A 37 1.97 -27.94 -38.59
C GLU A 37 1.37 -26.53 -38.61
N ASN A 38 0.63 -26.14 -37.57
CA ASN A 38 0.00 -24.83 -37.46
C ASN A 38 0.06 -24.25 -36.03
N SER A 39 0.97 -23.31 -35.80
CA SER A 39 1.19 -22.63 -34.51
C SER A 39 0.00 -21.84 -33.97
N ASN A 40 -1.08 -21.69 -34.76
CA ASN A 40 -2.32 -21.02 -34.35
C ASN A 40 -3.42 -21.99 -33.94
N ILE A 41 -3.18 -23.30 -33.95
CA ILE A 41 -4.15 -24.32 -33.53
C ILE A 41 -3.67 -24.99 -32.24
N TYR A 42 -4.56 -25.04 -31.24
CA TYR A 42 -4.29 -25.63 -29.94
C TYR A 42 -5.36 -26.66 -29.59
N SER A 43 -4.95 -27.79 -29.02
CA SER A 43 -5.85 -28.78 -28.44
C SER A 43 -5.82 -28.71 -26.92
N SER A 44 -7.00 -28.74 -26.28
CA SER A 44 -7.12 -28.74 -24.82
C SER A 44 -6.61 -30.07 -24.27
N LEU A 45 -5.66 -30.03 -23.34
CA LEU A 45 -5.14 -31.21 -22.64
C LEU A 45 -5.79 -31.42 -21.27
N GLY A 46 -6.84 -30.65 -20.96
CA GLY A 46 -7.59 -30.76 -19.72
C GLY A 46 -7.84 -29.41 -19.06
N THR A 47 -8.92 -29.36 -18.31
CA THR A 47 -9.42 -28.21 -17.57
C THR A 47 -8.99 -28.27 -16.10
N VAL A 48 -8.81 -27.09 -15.50
CA VAL A 48 -8.47 -26.98 -14.07
C VAL A 48 -9.73 -27.16 -13.23
N GLN A 49 -9.85 -28.31 -12.54
CA GLN A 49 -11.03 -28.63 -11.73
C GLN A 49 -10.72 -28.78 -10.24
N LYS A 50 -9.60 -29.43 -9.91
CA LYS A 50 -9.23 -29.81 -8.55
C LYS A 50 -7.92 -29.12 -8.14
N SER A 51 -7.79 -28.84 -6.84
CA SER A 51 -6.53 -28.40 -6.25
C SER A 51 -5.47 -29.52 -6.27
N PRO A 52 -4.17 -29.19 -6.16
CA PRO A 52 -3.12 -30.18 -5.96
C PRO A 52 -3.40 -31.08 -4.75
N PHE A 53 -3.03 -32.35 -4.85
CA PHE A 53 -3.24 -33.37 -3.82
C PHE A 53 -2.02 -34.28 -3.69
N PHE A 54 -1.85 -34.87 -2.51
CA PHE A 54 -0.84 -35.90 -2.31
C PHE A 54 -1.39 -37.27 -2.69
N MET A 55 -0.62 -38.03 -3.47
CA MET A 55 -0.95 -39.40 -3.83
C MET A 55 0.33 -40.24 -3.81
N ASN A 56 0.35 -41.28 -2.98
CA ASN A 56 1.50 -42.16 -2.77
C ASN A 56 2.79 -41.42 -2.37
N GLY A 57 2.66 -40.33 -1.61
CA GLY A 57 3.81 -39.50 -1.16
C GLY A 57 4.21 -38.37 -2.13
N ASP A 58 3.73 -38.39 -3.36
CA ASP A 58 4.01 -37.35 -4.35
C ASP A 58 2.92 -36.27 -4.37
N LEU A 59 3.32 -35.01 -4.57
CA LEU A 59 2.39 -33.91 -4.84
C LEU A 59 1.99 -33.93 -6.32
N LYS A 60 0.69 -34.03 -6.62
CA LYS A 60 0.17 -34.11 -8.00
C LYS A 60 -0.97 -33.13 -8.24
N ILE A 61 -1.14 -32.72 -9.49
CA ILE A 61 -2.36 -32.06 -9.97
C ILE A 61 -2.85 -32.77 -11.23
N GLU A 62 -4.17 -32.88 -11.37
CA GLU A 62 -4.80 -33.53 -12.53
C GLU A 62 -5.77 -32.57 -13.22
N TYR A 63 -5.61 -32.44 -14.53
CA TYR A 63 -6.51 -31.74 -15.43
C TYR A 63 -7.30 -32.75 -16.25
N GLN A 64 -8.62 -32.61 -16.26
CA GLN A 64 -9.56 -33.57 -16.88
C GLN A 64 -10.42 -32.87 -17.94
N ASP A 65 -11.19 -33.63 -18.71
CA ASP A 65 -12.14 -33.10 -19.69
C ASP A 65 -11.48 -32.23 -20.78
N GLY A 66 -10.32 -32.67 -21.29
CA GLY A 66 -9.69 -32.08 -22.47
C GLY A 66 -10.42 -32.40 -23.77
N THR A 67 -9.78 -32.15 -24.91
CA THR A 67 -10.33 -32.54 -26.21
C THR A 67 -10.54 -34.05 -26.29
N ILE A 68 -11.54 -34.49 -27.06
CA ILE A 68 -11.83 -35.92 -27.25
C ILE A 68 -10.61 -36.61 -27.89
N CYS A 69 -10.18 -37.69 -27.26
CA CYS A 69 -9.09 -38.53 -27.76
C CYS A 69 -9.50 -39.18 -29.09
N LYS A 70 -8.69 -38.97 -30.14
CA LYS A 70 -8.91 -39.55 -31.48
C LYS A 70 -8.24 -40.91 -31.67
N GLN A 71 -7.53 -41.42 -30.66
CA GLN A 71 -6.95 -42.77 -30.68
C GLN A 71 -8.02 -43.78 -30.29
N ASN A 72 -7.91 -45.04 -30.74
CA ASN A 72 -8.90 -46.15 -30.66
C ASN A 72 -9.35 -46.51 -29.22
N ILE A 73 -9.94 -45.55 -28.51
CA ILE A 73 -10.45 -45.63 -27.16
C ILE A 73 -11.84 -44.98 -27.21
N PRO A 74 -12.92 -45.66 -26.77
CA PRO A 74 -14.24 -45.07 -26.82
C PRO A 74 -14.32 -43.88 -25.86
N THR A 75 -14.56 -42.68 -26.39
CA THR A 75 -15.04 -41.49 -25.64
C THR A 75 -14.16 -41.00 -24.48
N ALA A 76 -12.86 -41.30 -24.47
CA ALA A 76 -11.97 -40.76 -23.45
C ALA A 76 -11.59 -39.30 -23.77
N HIS A 77 -11.88 -38.39 -22.85
CA HIS A 77 -11.32 -37.03 -22.91
C HIS A 77 -9.83 -37.07 -22.52
N ILE A 78 -9.02 -36.24 -23.18
CA ILE A 78 -7.61 -36.09 -22.81
C ILE A 78 -7.52 -35.60 -21.38
N LYS A 79 -6.59 -36.18 -20.61
CA LYS A 79 -6.26 -35.73 -19.26
C LYS A 79 -4.76 -35.51 -19.11
N THR A 80 -4.39 -34.63 -18.19
CA THR A 80 -3.01 -34.30 -17.87
C THR A 80 -2.76 -34.45 -16.38
N THR A 81 -1.72 -35.19 -15.99
CA THR A 81 -1.24 -35.27 -14.61
C THR A 81 0.15 -34.68 -14.54
N ILE A 82 0.34 -33.70 -13.67
CA ILE A 82 1.65 -33.12 -13.35
C ILE A 82 2.04 -33.61 -11.97
N THR A 83 3.19 -34.26 -11.85
CA THR A 83 3.78 -34.68 -10.58
C THR A 83 4.88 -33.71 -10.20
N PHE A 84 4.77 -33.09 -9.04
CA PHE A 84 5.75 -32.14 -8.53
C PHE A 84 6.72 -32.85 -7.60
N ILE A 85 8.01 -32.70 -7.87
CA ILE A 85 9.09 -33.27 -7.07
C ILE A 85 9.89 -32.12 -6.47
N CYS A 86 10.05 -32.14 -5.14
CA CYS A 86 10.89 -31.17 -4.44
C CYS A 86 12.33 -31.28 -4.95
N ASN A 87 12.80 -30.22 -5.59
CA ASN A 87 14.18 -30.07 -6.01
C ASN A 87 14.59 -28.59 -5.92
N LEU A 88 15.50 -28.29 -5.01
CA LEU A 88 15.97 -26.93 -4.72
C LEU A 88 16.82 -26.32 -5.85
N GLU A 89 17.40 -27.16 -6.69
CA GLU A 89 18.15 -26.77 -7.89
C GLU A 89 17.33 -26.91 -9.18
N GLY A 90 16.14 -27.50 -9.06
CA GLY A 90 15.19 -27.69 -10.16
C GLY A 90 14.76 -26.35 -10.73
N LYS A 91 15.32 -26.02 -11.89
CA LYS A 91 15.01 -24.80 -12.65
C LYS A 91 14.51 -25.21 -14.03
N GLY A 92 13.39 -24.63 -14.44
CA GLY A 92 12.87 -24.80 -15.80
C GLY A 92 11.46 -25.38 -15.87
N PRO A 93 10.97 -25.61 -17.10
CA PRO A 93 9.64 -26.16 -17.35
C PRO A 93 9.56 -27.64 -16.94
N PRO A 94 8.34 -28.19 -16.80
CA PRO A 94 8.16 -29.62 -16.52
C PRO A 94 8.64 -30.50 -17.68
N GLU A 95 9.13 -31.68 -17.34
CA GLU A 95 9.54 -32.73 -18.29
C GLU A 95 8.32 -33.55 -18.73
N TYR A 96 8.21 -33.78 -20.04
CA TYR A 96 7.19 -34.67 -20.61
C TYR A 96 7.67 -36.12 -20.53
N ILE A 97 6.87 -36.99 -19.91
CA ILE A 97 7.19 -38.41 -19.74
C ILE A 97 6.53 -39.25 -20.84
N ARG A 98 5.20 -39.20 -20.93
CA ARG A 98 4.37 -39.94 -21.90
C ARG A 98 2.95 -39.36 -21.95
N GLY A 99 2.10 -39.86 -22.84
CA GLY A 99 0.69 -39.49 -22.85
C GLY A 99 0.03 -39.30 -24.21
N LYS A 100 0.83 -39.16 -25.26
CA LYS A 100 0.32 -38.93 -26.61
C LYS A 100 -0.55 -40.09 -27.13
N GLU A 101 -0.19 -41.33 -26.80
CA GLU A 101 -0.82 -42.55 -27.30
C GLU A 101 -2.05 -42.98 -26.48
N ASP A 102 -1.98 -42.84 -25.17
CA ASP A 102 -3.03 -43.21 -24.21
C ASP A 102 -3.92 -42.03 -23.79
N CYS A 103 -3.72 -40.86 -24.39
CA CYS A 103 -4.45 -39.62 -24.09
C CYS A 103 -4.37 -39.20 -22.61
N HIS A 104 -3.33 -39.65 -21.92
CA HIS A 104 -3.01 -39.28 -20.54
C HIS A 104 -1.61 -38.67 -20.46
N TYR A 105 -1.52 -37.35 -20.62
CA TYR A 105 -0.26 -36.61 -20.53
C TYR A 105 0.28 -36.66 -19.10
N GLN A 106 1.47 -37.23 -18.94
CA GLN A 106 2.16 -37.33 -17.66
C GLN A 106 3.41 -36.44 -17.73
N LEU A 107 3.45 -35.45 -16.86
CA LEU A 107 4.57 -34.54 -16.72
C LEU A 107 5.17 -34.63 -15.32
N ILE A 108 6.48 -34.45 -15.22
CA ILE A 108 7.19 -34.33 -13.94
C ILE A 108 7.81 -32.95 -13.86
N TRP A 109 7.57 -32.25 -12.74
CA TRP A 109 8.14 -30.94 -12.50
C TRP A 109 9.02 -30.97 -11.26
N TYR A 110 10.33 -30.87 -11.48
CA TYR A 110 11.31 -30.63 -10.43
C TYR A 110 11.33 -29.15 -10.08
N THR A 111 10.84 -28.79 -8.89
CA THR A 111 10.73 -27.38 -8.48
C THR A 111 10.89 -27.21 -6.97
N ALA A 112 11.50 -26.10 -6.57
CA ALA A 112 11.63 -25.73 -5.16
C ALA A 112 10.26 -25.43 -4.53
N ALA A 113 9.26 -25.03 -5.32
CA ALA A 113 7.90 -24.76 -4.85
C ALA A 113 7.18 -26.01 -4.28
N ALA A 114 7.70 -27.21 -4.58
CA ALA A 114 7.17 -28.47 -4.07
C ALA A 114 7.82 -28.91 -2.74
N CYS A 115 8.83 -28.18 -2.26
CA CYS A 115 9.50 -28.47 -1.00
C CYS A 115 8.73 -27.91 0.20
N ASP A 116 8.85 -28.56 1.35
CA ASP A 116 8.32 -28.04 2.61
C ASP A 116 9.10 -26.80 3.08
N VAL A 117 8.46 -26.01 3.95
CA VAL A 117 8.98 -24.72 4.42
C VAL A 117 10.31 -24.88 5.18
N ASP A 118 10.48 -25.93 5.98
CA ASP A 118 11.69 -26.16 6.76
C ASP A 118 12.88 -26.49 5.87
N THR A 119 12.66 -27.29 4.82
CA THR A 119 13.66 -27.59 3.79
C THR A 119 14.09 -26.32 3.07
N LEU A 120 13.15 -25.47 2.68
CA LEU A 120 13.44 -24.18 2.04
C LEU A 120 14.23 -23.24 2.98
N HIS A 121 13.83 -23.16 4.25
CA HIS A 121 14.49 -22.36 5.27
C HIS A 121 15.95 -22.78 5.48
N LYS A 122 16.20 -24.07 5.70
CA LYS A 122 17.55 -24.63 5.88
C LYS A 122 18.43 -24.41 4.65
N TYR A 123 17.87 -24.59 3.45
CA TYR A 123 18.61 -24.35 2.21
C TYR A 123 18.99 -22.87 2.06
N SER A 124 18.05 -21.95 2.35
CA SER A 124 18.33 -20.51 2.28
C SER A 124 19.43 -20.08 3.24
N ALA A 125 19.44 -20.62 4.46
CA ALA A 125 20.47 -20.34 5.46
C ALA A 125 21.84 -20.91 5.04
N LYS A 126 21.87 -22.12 4.47
CA LYS A 126 23.09 -22.78 3.99
C LYS A 126 23.73 -22.06 2.80
N THR A 127 22.92 -21.50 1.91
CA THR A 127 23.36 -20.85 0.66
C THR A 127 23.50 -19.33 0.78
N ALA A 128 23.22 -18.77 1.95
CA ALA A 128 23.36 -17.34 2.20
C ALA A 128 24.82 -16.87 2.04
N GLY A 129 24.99 -15.72 1.40
CA GLY A 129 26.25 -14.99 1.33
C GLY A 129 26.37 -13.97 2.47
N LYS A 130 27.43 -13.15 2.44
CA LYS A 130 27.62 -12.06 3.41
C LYS A 130 26.52 -11.01 3.24
N CYS A 131 25.52 -11.03 4.13
CA CYS A 131 24.34 -10.15 4.09
C CYS A 131 23.53 -10.24 2.79
N ILE A 132 23.54 -11.40 2.16
CA ILE A 132 22.75 -11.70 0.96
C ILE A 132 22.07 -13.05 1.17
N VAL A 133 20.77 -13.13 0.92
CA VAL A 133 20.03 -14.39 0.93
C VAL A 133 19.17 -14.50 -0.32
N THR A 134 19.06 -15.72 -0.85
CA THR A 134 18.27 -16.00 -2.05
C THR A 134 16.94 -16.62 -1.63
N ASN A 135 15.83 -16.13 -2.18
CA ASN A 135 14.54 -16.81 -2.11
C ASN A 135 14.66 -18.15 -2.84
N PRO A 136 14.52 -19.31 -2.16
CA PRO A 136 14.72 -20.61 -2.78
C PRO A 136 13.65 -20.95 -3.81
N VAL A 137 12.47 -20.33 -3.74
CA VAL A 137 11.35 -20.60 -4.65
C VAL A 137 11.46 -19.79 -5.94
N THR A 138 11.77 -18.51 -5.82
CA THR A 138 11.76 -17.57 -6.96
C THR A 138 13.16 -17.23 -7.48
N ASN A 139 14.20 -17.64 -6.76
CA ASN A 139 15.60 -17.35 -7.04
C ASN A 139 15.94 -15.83 -6.98
N PHE A 140 15.06 -15.01 -6.39
CA PHE A 140 15.32 -13.59 -6.14
C PHE A 140 16.37 -13.41 -5.05
N LYS A 141 17.31 -12.50 -5.24
CA LYS A 141 18.40 -12.24 -4.28
C LYS A 141 18.12 -10.97 -3.48
N TYR A 142 17.91 -11.12 -2.18
CA TYR A 142 17.85 -10.00 -1.25
C TYR A 142 19.28 -9.60 -0.87
N ASN A 143 19.65 -8.35 -1.14
CA ASN A 143 20.97 -7.81 -0.82
C ASN A 143 20.84 -6.65 0.17
N LEU A 144 21.29 -6.87 1.40
CA LEU A 144 21.26 -5.86 2.48
C LEU A 144 22.64 -5.32 2.82
N GLN A 145 23.64 -5.51 1.95
CA GLN A 145 25.00 -5.02 2.16
C GLN A 145 25.08 -3.50 2.29
N THR A 146 24.14 -2.77 1.68
CA THR A 146 24.02 -1.31 1.81
C THR A 146 23.76 -0.84 3.25
N LEU A 147 23.28 -1.74 4.13
CA LEU A 147 23.01 -1.46 5.54
C LEU A 147 24.19 -1.82 6.47
N MET A 148 25.24 -2.47 5.97
CA MET A 148 26.34 -3.01 6.81
C MET A 148 27.21 -1.95 7.47
N ASN A 149 27.34 -0.76 6.87
CA ASN A 149 28.33 0.24 7.27
C ASN A 149 27.74 1.35 8.15
N LYS A 150 26.60 1.09 8.81
CA LYS A 150 25.90 2.09 9.61
C LYS A 150 25.35 1.49 10.89
N ASP A 151 25.46 2.25 11.98
CA ASP A 151 24.78 1.95 13.22
C ASP A 151 23.39 2.60 13.22
N PHE A 152 22.41 1.83 13.64
CA PHE A 152 21.01 2.23 13.74
C PHE A 152 20.60 2.25 15.21
N THR A 153 19.55 3.00 15.51
CA THR A 153 19.02 3.10 16.87
C THR A 153 17.51 2.98 16.83
N VAL A 154 16.96 2.15 17.72
CA VAL A 154 15.53 2.10 18.01
C VAL A 154 15.32 2.43 19.49
N THR A 155 14.16 2.98 19.79
CA THR A 155 13.78 3.35 21.15
C THR A 155 12.52 2.61 21.58
N ASN A 156 12.48 2.14 22.83
CA ASN A 156 11.24 1.62 23.39
C ASN A 156 10.31 2.76 23.86
N THR A 157 9.10 2.38 24.30
CA THR A 157 8.10 3.31 24.81
C THR A 157 8.54 4.07 26.06
N SER A 158 9.51 3.56 26.80
CA SER A 158 10.08 4.17 28.00
C SER A 158 11.27 5.09 27.71
N GLY A 159 11.69 5.21 26.44
CA GLY A 159 12.81 6.06 26.02
C GLY A 159 14.18 5.35 25.96
N VAL A 160 14.27 4.08 26.33
CA VAL A 160 15.52 3.29 26.33
C VAL A 160 16.00 3.10 24.90
N LYS A 161 17.29 3.36 24.65
CA LYS A 161 17.91 3.30 23.32
C LYS A 161 18.66 1.98 23.09
N TYR A 162 18.35 1.34 21.96
CA TYR A 162 19.00 0.13 21.48
C TYR A 162 19.76 0.45 20.21
N LYS A 163 21.09 0.38 20.27
CA LYS A 163 21.96 0.52 19.09
C LYS A 163 22.15 -0.84 18.45
N PHE A 164 22.06 -0.94 17.14
CA PHE A 164 22.35 -2.18 16.42
C PHE A 164 22.93 -1.90 15.03
N ARG A 165 23.58 -2.91 14.47
CA ARG A 165 24.09 -2.89 13.08
C ARG A 165 23.58 -4.12 12.33
N VAL A 166 23.25 -3.94 11.06
CA VAL A 166 22.81 -5.03 10.20
C VAL A 166 24.03 -5.76 9.65
N CYS A 167 24.05 -7.09 9.79
CA CYS A 167 25.12 -7.96 9.28
C CYS A 167 26.54 -7.57 9.72
N GLY A 168 26.70 -6.96 10.90
CA GLY A 168 28.01 -6.50 11.36
C GLY A 168 27.99 -6.13 12.83
N ALA A 169 29.17 -6.10 13.45
CA ALA A 169 29.32 -5.68 14.84
C ALA A 169 29.27 -4.16 14.95
N LEU A 170 28.70 -3.65 16.05
CA LEU A 170 28.68 -2.23 16.37
C LEU A 170 30.11 -1.64 16.37
N THR A 171 30.22 -0.35 16.00
CA THR A 171 31.51 0.37 16.19
C THR A 171 31.82 0.64 17.65
N ASP A 172 30.77 0.83 18.44
CA ASP A 172 30.81 1.06 19.86
C ASP A 172 30.90 -0.29 20.60
N ASN A 173 32.02 -0.52 21.29
CA ASN A 173 32.30 -1.75 22.03
C ASN A 173 31.75 -1.73 23.48
N THR A 174 30.87 -0.78 23.83
CA THR A 174 30.30 -0.69 25.19
C THR A 174 29.66 -2.00 25.68
N CYS A 175 28.97 -2.73 24.80
CA CYS A 175 28.37 -4.04 25.10
C CYS A 175 29.29 -5.22 24.76
N GLY A 176 30.61 -5.00 24.65
CA GLY A 176 31.59 -6.02 24.27
C GLY A 176 31.82 -6.12 22.76
N THR A 177 32.95 -6.74 22.41
CA THR A 177 33.37 -6.98 21.02
C THR A 177 32.44 -7.99 20.34
N ASN A 178 32.17 -7.80 19.04
CA ASN A 178 31.26 -8.62 18.22
C ASN A 178 29.77 -8.52 18.57
N THR A 179 29.36 -7.54 19.38
CA THR A 179 27.94 -7.30 19.67
C THR A 179 27.24 -6.69 18.45
N GLY A 180 26.13 -7.31 18.03
CA GLY A 180 25.29 -6.83 16.93
C GLY A 180 24.21 -5.86 17.38
N ILE A 181 23.76 -5.98 18.63
CA ILE A 181 22.76 -5.10 19.26
C ILE A 181 23.04 -4.91 20.75
N CYS A 182 22.96 -3.66 21.20
CA CYS A 182 23.36 -3.21 22.52
C CYS A 182 22.27 -2.32 23.12
N ASN A 183 21.82 -2.66 24.33
CA ASN A 183 21.12 -1.70 25.19
C ASN A 183 22.16 -0.73 25.75
N SER A 184 22.11 0.54 25.31
CA SER A 184 23.13 1.53 25.64
C SER A 184 23.06 2.00 27.10
N GLU A 185 21.92 1.87 27.78
CA GLU A 185 21.75 2.32 29.17
C GLU A 185 22.31 1.32 30.17
N HIS A 186 22.12 0.02 29.89
CA HIS A 186 22.53 -1.07 30.78
C HIS A 186 23.77 -1.82 30.30
N SER A 187 24.41 -1.37 29.21
CA SER A 187 25.55 -2.05 28.59
C SER A 187 25.30 -3.55 28.35
N THR A 188 24.06 -3.90 28.04
CA THR A 188 23.63 -5.29 27.86
C THR A 188 23.62 -5.66 26.38
N SER A 189 24.38 -6.69 26.02
CA SER A 189 24.38 -7.30 24.70
C SER A 189 23.10 -8.11 24.50
N LEU A 190 22.34 -7.80 23.45
CA LEU A 190 21.09 -8.50 23.10
C LEU A 190 21.29 -9.50 21.95
N GLY A 191 22.55 -9.76 21.59
CA GLY A 191 22.93 -10.72 20.56
C GLY A 191 24.24 -10.36 19.86
N GLN A 192 24.99 -11.40 19.50
CA GLN A 192 26.23 -11.31 18.73
C GLN A 192 25.92 -11.10 17.24
N ALA A 193 26.74 -10.28 16.61
CA ALA A 193 26.65 -10.00 15.19
C ALA A 193 27.04 -11.23 14.36
N ASN A 194 26.29 -11.46 13.28
CA ASN A 194 26.64 -12.36 12.21
C ASN A 194 26.14 -11.77 10.87
N THR A 195 26.51 -12.39 9.76
CA THR A 195 26.10 -11.98 8.41
C THR A 195 25.02 -12.89 7.80
N ASN A 196 24.43 -13.77 8.62
CA ASN A 196 23.63 -14.90 8.16
C ASN A 196 22.16 -14.50 8.05
N LEU A 197 21.80 -13.93 6.90
CA LEU A 197 20.39 -13.71 6.57
C LEU A 197 19.69 -15.04 6.29
N ILE A 198 18.45 -15.13 6.74
CA ILE A 198 17.62 -16.31 6.52
C ILE A 198 16.34 -15.90 5.83
N TRP A 199 15.91 -16.67 4.83
CA TRP A 199 14.66 -16.42 4.12
C TRP A 199 13.49 -17.09 4.87
N GLN A 200 12.36 -16.40 4.87
CA GLN A 200 11.07 -16.98 5.21
C GLN A 200 9.97 -16.28 4.41
N GLN A 201 8.78 -16.89 4.43
CA GLN A 201 7.59 -16.28 3.85
C GLN A 201 7.35 -14.88 4.44
N GLY A 202 7.22 -13.87 3.57
CA GLY A 202 7.07 -12.46 3.96
C GLY A 202 8.36 -11.62 3.97
N GLY A 203 9.52 -12.23 3.82
CA GLY A 203 10.80 -11.52 3.65
C GLY A 203 11.94 -12.09 4.51
N PRO A 204 13.19 -11.68 4.24
CA PRO A 204 14.35 -12.17 4.98
C PRO A 204 14.41 -11.59 6.39
N TYR A 205 15.10 -12.29 7.29
CA TYR A 205 15.36 -11.80 8.64
C TYR A 205 16.77 -12.18 9.09
N LEU A 206 17.23 -11.47 10.12
CA LEU A 206 18.50 -11.70 10.79
C LEU A 206 18.24 -12.14 12.23
N ASN A 207 18.98 -13.16 12.67
CA ASN A 207 18.87 -13.70 14.02
C ASN A 207 20.22 -13.56 14.75
N TYR A 208 20.25 -12.69 15.75
CA TYR A 208 21.41 -12.48 16.62
C TYR A 208 21.19 -13.19 17.94
N THR A 209 21.99 -14.20 18.22
CA THR A 209 21.92 -15.03 19.43
C THR A 209 23.12 -14.76 20.33
N ASN A 210 23.22 -15.45 21.46
CA ASN A 210 24.38 -15.39 22.37
C ASN A 210 24.64 -14.00 22.97
N GLY A 211 23.59 -13.24 23.30
CA GLY A 211 23.70 -12.04 24.12
C GLY A 211 24.04 -12.35 25.59
N ASN A 212 23.87 -11.38 26.48
CA ASN A 212 24.03 -11.62 27.91
C ASN A 212 23.00 -12.61 28.47
N LEU A 213 23.30 -13.17 29.63
CA LEU A 213 22.39 -14.06 30.35
C LEU A 213 21.24 -13.26 30.95
N CYS A 214 20.03 -13.76 30.74
CA CYS A 214 18.84 -13.32 31.43
C CYS A 214 18.70 -13.98 32.81
N GLU A 215 17.77 -13.46 33.61
CA GLU A 215 17.39 -14.04 34.91
C GLU A 215 16.91 -15.50 34.84
N ASN A 216 16.32 -15.90 33.72
CA ASN A 216 15.84 -17.27 33.50
C ASN A 216 16.94 -18.25 33.01
N GLY A 217 18.19 -17.82 32.93
CA GLY A 217 19.33 -18.62 32.47
C GLY A 217 19.47 -18.74 30.95
N MET A 218 18.58 -18.15 30.16
CA MET A 218 18.74 -18.08 28.69
C MET A 218 19.59 -16.89 28.27
N HIS A 219 20.21 -16.98 27.10
CA HIS A 219 20.88 -15.83 26.49
C HIS A 219 19.87 -14.93 25.76
N HIS A 220 20.06 -13.62 25.86
CA HIS A 220 19.33 -12.67 25.02
C HIS A 220 19.55 -12.98 23.53
N TYR A 221 18.49 -12.84 22.74
CA TYR A 221 18.56 -12.90 21.29
C TYR A 221 17.61 -11.89 20.64
N THR A 222 17.96 -11.49 19.43
CA THR A 222 17.26 -10.46 18.67
C THR A 222 16.92 -10.95 17.27
N LEU A 223 15.68 -10.71 16.86
CA LEU A 223 15.20 -10.92 15.49
C LEU A 223 15.02 -9.57 14.80
N ILE A 224 15.72 -9.35 13.68
CA ILE A 224 15.53 -8.19 12.82
C ILE A 224 14.82 -8.66 11.55
N GLN A 225 13.55 -8.31 11.41
CA GLN A 225 12.66 -8.75 10.34
C GLN A 225 12.54 -7.66 9.27
N PHE A 226 12.94 -7.96 8.04
CA PHE A 226 12.84 -7.01 6.93
C PHE A 226 11.54 -7.26 6.16
N VAL A 227 10.78 -6.20 5.92
CA VAL A 227 9.48 -6.23 5.25
C VAL A 227 9.52 -5.34 4.01
N CYS A 228 9.01 -5.85 2.89
CA CYS A 228 8.93 -5.08 1.66
C CYS A 228 7.96 -3.90 1.85
N GLU A 229 8.47 -2.68 1.66
CA GLU A 229 7.66 -1.47 1.58
C GLU A 229 8.09 -0.64 0.35
N PRO A 230 7.34 -0.72 -0.76
CA PRO A 230 7.76 -0.12 -2.02
C PRO A 230 7.53 1.39 -2.12
N GLN A 231 6.85 2.06 -1.16
CA GLN A 231 6.54 3.50 -1.26
C GLN A 231 6.48 4.27 0.08
N GLY A 232 7.24 5.37 0.17
CA GLY A 232 6.86 6.62 0.87
C GLY A 232 6.79 6.64 2.40
N VAL A 233 6.87 5.51 3.09
CA VAL A 233 6.97 5.45 4.56
C VAL A 233 8.44 5.57 4.97
N PRO A 234 8.78 6.20 6.11
CA PRO A 234 10.16 6.23 6.58
C PRO A 234 10.74 4.81 6.63
N ASN A 235 11.78 4.60 5.82
CA ASN A 235 12.62 3.39 5.77
C ASN A 235 13.46 3.32 7.05
N GLN A 236 12.79 3.08 8.18
CA GLN A 236 13.37 3.10 9.52
C GLN A 236 12.98 1.83 10.29
N PRO A 237 13.88 1.33 11.13
CA PRO A 237 13.59 0.21 12.02
C PRO A 237 12.66 0.64 13.16
N LEU A 238 11.77 -0.27 13.56
CA LEU A 238 10.84 -0.11 14.68
C LEU A 238 11.01 -1.27 15.67
N LEU A 239 11.05 -0.94 16.96
CA LEU A 239 11.03 -1.94 18.02
C LEU A 239 9.60 -2.43 18.26
N MET A 240 9.28 -3.66 17.83
CA MET A 240 7.91 -4.19 17.88
C MET A 240 7.51 -4.67 19.28
N LYS A 241 8.42 -5.44 19.90
CA LYS A 241 8.18 -6.07 21.20
C LYS A 241 9.49 -6.43 21.86
N GLU A 242 9.52 -6.24 23.17
CA GLU A 242 10.59 -6.63 24.06
C GLU A 242 10.02 -7.63 25.06
N TYR A 243 10.55 -8.84 25.03
CA TYR A 243 10.33 -9.86 26.05
C TYR A 243 11.59 -9.98 26.90
N PRO A 244 11.53 -10.61 28.09
CA PRO A 244 12.69 -10.71 28.99
C PRO A 244 14.01 -11.16 28.32
N CYS A 245 13.96 -12.04 27.31
CA CYS A 245 15.16 -12.51 26.58
C CYS A 245 15.09 -12.39 25.06
N LYS A 246 14.05 -11.74 24.53
CA LYS A 246 13.80 -11.70 23.09
C LYS A 246 13.44 -10.29 22.66
N THR A 247 14.17 -9.78 21.70
CA THR A 247 13.89 -8.48 21.09
C THR A 247 13.47 -8.67 19.63
N ILE A 248 12.39 -8.03 19.21
CA ILE A 248 11.92 -8.07 17.82
C ILE A 248 11.94 -6.67 17.23
N ILE A 249 12.78 -6.49 16.21
CA ILE A 249 12.87 -5.27 15.41
C ILE A 249 12.27 -5.57 14.03
N ARG A 250 11.41 -4.69 13.55
CA ARG A 250 10.86 -4.74 12.20
C ARG A 250 11.40 -3.57 11.40
N TRP A 251 11.79 -3.83 10.16
CA TRP A 251 12.31 -2.80 9.26
C TRP A 251 11.62 -2.87 7.91
N ASN A 252 10.79 -1.87 7.64
CA ASN A 252 10.14 -1.70 6.36
C ASN A 252 11.12 -1.06 5.38
N THR A 253 11.51 -1.78 4.31
CA THR A 253 12.50 -1.34 3.33
C THR A 253 12.16 -1.82 1.92
N ASP A 254 12.50 -1.02 0.92
CA ASP A 254 12.35 -1.36 -0.50
C ASP A 254 13.41 -2.37 -0.98
N LEU A 255 14.52 -2.51 -0.25
CA LEU A 255 15.61 -3.45 -0.57
C LEU A 255 15.16 -4.92 -0.56
N VAL A 256 14.05 -5.23 0.11
CA VAL A 256 13.49 -6.59 0.16
C VAL A 256 12.22 -6.77 -0.65
N CYS A 257 11.92 -5.82 -1.55
CA CYS A 257 10.78 -5.92 -2.46
C CYS A 257 11.12 -6.71 -3.71
N GLU A 258 10.71 -7.97 -3.73
CA GLU A 258 10.86 -8.85 -4.89
C GLU A 258 9.95 -8.44 -6.06
N LYS A 259 8.67 -8.20 -5.78
CA LYS A 259 7.67 -7.78 -6.76
C LYS A 259 6.90 -6.59 -6.22
N LYS A 260 6.76 -5.55 -7.05
CA LYS A 260 5.85 -4.43 -6.75
C LYS A 260 4.44 -4.86 -7.14
N ILE A 261 3.59 -5.08 -6.14
CA ILE A 261 2.19 -5.47 -6.37
C ILE A 261 1.43 -4.23 -6.82
N LYS A 262 0.85 -4.31 -8.02
CA LYS A 262 -0.05 -3.28 -8.53
C LYS A 262 -1.38 -3.45 -7.79
N CYS A 263 -1.81 -2.44 -7.05
CA CYS A 263 -3.09 -2.48 -6.32
C CYS A 263 -4.27 -2.14 -7.24
N ALA A 264 -4.32 -2.80 -8.38
CA ALA A 264 -5.32 -2.56 -9.42
C ALA A 264 -5.46 -3.81 -10.28
N THR A 265 -6.63 -3.97 -10.90
CA THR A 265 -6.89 -5.06 -11.86
C THR A 265 -6.13 -4.84 -13.18
N ASP A 266 -5.81 -5.92 -13.89
CA ASP A 266 -5.04 -5.88 -15.15
C ASP A 266 -5.93 -5.87 -16.42
N ASN A 267 -7.18 -5.41 -16.29
CA ASN A 267 -8.14 -5.27 -17.39
C ASN A 267 -8.15 -3.83 -17.97
N ASN A 268 -8.80 -3.64 -19.13
CA ASN A 268 -8.94 -2.33 -19.77
C ASN A 268 -9.66 -1.31 -18.86
N ASP A 269 -10.66 -1.75 -18.11
CA ASP A 269 -11.38 -0.95 -17.11
C ASP A 269 -10.76 -1.20 -15.72
N GLU A 270 -9.52 -0.73 -15.57
CA GLU A 270 -8.73 -0.91 -14.36
C GLU A 270 -9.44 -0.36 -13.12
N ILE A 271 -9.78 -1.25 -12.17
CA ILE A 271 -10.28 -0.89 -10.85
C ILE A 271 -9.08 -0.75 -9.93
N ASN A 272 -8.79 0.49 -9.56
CA ASN A 272 -7.68 0.83 -8.68
C ASN A 272 -8.10 0.85 -7.19
N LEU A 273 -7.55 -0.09 -6.41
CA LEU A 273 -7.78 -0.21 -4.97
C LEU A 273 -6.74 0.56 -4.13
N THR A 274 -5.81 1.28 -4.77
CA THR A 274 -4.78 2.09 -4.08
C THR A 274 -5.36 3.04 -3.02
N PRO A 275 -6.52 3.69 -3.20
CA PRO A 275 -7.10 4.55 -2.16
C PRO A 275 -7.48 3.81 -0.87
N LEU A 276 -7.59 2.49 -0.90
CA LEU A 276 -7.87 1.66 0.28
C LEU A 276 -6.59 1.26 1.04
N ILE A 277 -5.39 1.54 0.51
CA ILE A 277 -4.14 1.23 1.20
C ILE A 277 -3.97 2.17 2.40
N GLN A 278 -3.73 1.63 3.58
CA GLN A 278 -3.42 2.42 4.77
C GLN A 278 -1.90 2.48 4.97
N SER A 279 -1.38 3.70 5.17
CA SER A 279 0.06 3.94 5.35
C SER A 279 0.47 4.09 6.82
N THR A 280 -0.46 4.47 7.71
CA THR A 280 -0.16 4.79 9.12
C THR A 280 -0.77 3.82 10.12
N ASN A 281 -1.90 3.20 9.78
CA ASN A 281 -2.65 2.30 10.66
C ASN A 281 -3.13 1.07 9.87
N ASN A 282 -3.64 0.06 10.57
CA ASN A 282 -4.33 -1.07 9.93
C ASN A 282 -5.84 -0.92 10.07
N TYR A 283 -6.60 -1.49 9.15
CA TYR A 283 -8.03 -1.71 9.38
C TYR A 283 -8.20 -2.73 10.51
N VAL A 284 -8.98 -2.40 11.52
CA VAL A 284 -9.25 -3.29 12.67
C VAL A 284 -10.72 -3.67 12.68
N ILE A 285 -11.01 -4.94 12.40
CA ILE A 285 -12.38 -5.48 12.37
C ILE A 285 -12.56 -6.38 13.56
N LYS A 286 -13.58 -6.13 14.38
CA LYS A 286 -13.86 -6.91 15.57
C LYS A 286 -15.04 -7.85 15.31
N ALA A 287 -14.87 -9.15 15.57
CA ALA A 287 -15.94 -10.13 15.50
C ALA A 287 -15.71 -11.23 16.54
N ASN A 288 -16.72 -11.53 17.37
CA ASN A 288 -16.71 -12.65 18.32
C ASN A 288 -15.42 -12.76 19.16
N ASN A 289 -15.04 -11.69 19.88
CA ASN A 289 -13.81 -11.59 20.68
C ASN A 289 -12.49 -11.79 19.91
N THR A 290 -12.55 -11.70 18.59
CA THR A 290 -11.40 -11.74 17.69
C THR A 290 -11.27 -10.38 17.01
N GLU A 291 -10.04 -9.91 16.85
CA GLU A 291 -9.73 -8.76 16.01
C GLU A 291 -8.97 -9.21 14.75
N PHE A 292 -9.33 -8.61 13.62
CA PHE A 292 -8.65 -8.79 12.35
C PHE A 292 -7.97 -7.48 11.99
N HIS A 293 -6.64 -7.48 11.94
CA HIS A 293 -5.84 -6.39 11.43
C HIS A 293 -5.58 -6.64 9.96
N ILE A 294 -5.92 -5.69 9.10
CA ILE A 294 -5.87 -5.88 7.65
C ILE A 294 -5.28 -4.62 7.00
N ASN A 295 -4.44 -4.83 5.99
CA ASN A 295 -4.09 -3.81 5.00
C ASN A 295 -4.41 -4.32 3.60
N ILE A 296 -4.49 -3.42 2.62
CA ILE A 296 -4.85 -3.71 1.23
C ILE A 296 -3.60 -3.64 0.35
N CYS A 297 -3.33 -4.69 -0.44
CA CYS A 297 -2.21 -4.83 -1.38
C CYS A 297 -0.80 -4.62 -0.80
N ARG A 298 -0.65 -4.48 0.51
CA ARG A 298 0.60 -4.26 1.23
C ARG A 298 0.60 -5.01 2.56
N PRO A 299 1.78 -5.27 3.14
CA PRO A 299 1.88 -5.78 4.51
C PRO A 299 1.19 -4.87 5.53
N LEU A 300 0.92 -5.42 6.70
CA LEU A 300 0.41 -4.67 7.85
C LEU A 300 1.39 -3.59 8.25
N VAL A 301 0.85 -2.40 8.52
CA VAL A 301 1.60 -1.33 9.16
C VAL A 301 2.05 -1.83 10.54
N PRO A 302 3.34 -1.69 10.89
CA PRO A 302 3.83 -2.12 12.20
C PRO A 302 3.01 -1.50 13.35
N THR A 303 2.39 -2.35 14.16
CA THR A 303 1.62 -1.94 15.36
C THR A 303 2.31 -2.49 16.60
N GLN A 304 2.56 -1.63 17.60
CA GLN A 304 3.25 -2.03 18.83
C GLN A 304 2.56 -3.24 19.49
N GLY A 305 3.34 -4.23 19.90
CA GLY A 305 2.81 -5.44 20.55
C GLY A 305 2.21 -6.50 19.61
N LEU A 306 1.87 -6.15 18.36
CA LEU A 306 1.36 -7.08 17.35
C LEU A 306 2.51 -7.81 16.65
N THR A 307 2.71 -9.08 17.00
CA THR A 307 3.83 -9.91 16.51
C THR A 307 3.44 -10.96 15.46
N CYS A 308 2.41 -10.67 14.66
CA CYS A 308 2.08 -11.50 13.50
C CYS A 308 3.28 -11.65 12.55
N ALA A 309 3.27 -12.72 11.74
CA ALA A 309 4.31 -12.98 10.74
C ALA A 309 4.61 -11.70 9.94
N HIS A 310 5.88 -11.28 9.91
CA HIS A 310 6.32 -10.07 9.24
C HIS A 310 6.05 -10.20 7.73
N GLY A 311 5.58 -9.12 7.10
CA GLY A 311 5.13 -9.16 5.70
C GLY A 311 3.70 -9.64 5.48
N SER A 312 3.03 -10.18 6.52
CA SER A 312 1.60 -10.53 6.43
C SER A 312 0.75 -9.29 6.15
N ALA A 313 -0.26 -9.41 5.29
CA ALA A 313 -1.21 -8.33 4.98
C ALA A 313 -2.48 -8.39 5.83
N ALA A 314 -2.75 -9.53 6.47
CA ALA A 314 -3.91 -9.72 7.32
C ALA A 314 -3.56 -10.64 8.50
N CYS A 315 -3.94 -10.24 9.70
CA CYS A 315 -3.67 -10.98 10.93
C CYS A 315 -4.91 -11.10 11.79
N LYS A 316 -5.15 -12.30 12.31
CA LYS A 316 -6.17 -12.59 13.32
C LYS A 316 -5.53 -12.63 14.70
N VAL A 317 -6.13 -11.95 15.66
CA VAL A 317 -5.65 -11.92 17.05
C VAL A 317 -6.80 -12.02 18.05
N SER A 318 -6.49 -12.52 19.25
CA SER A 318 -7.32 -12.42 20.44
C SER A 318 -6.79 -11.31 21.35
N VAL A 319 -7.68 -10.47 21.87
CA VAL A 319 -7.32 -9.36 22.76
C VAL A 319 -7.71 -9.71 24.19
N THR A 320 -6.75 -9.64 25.10
CA THR A 320 -7.00 -9.87 26.53
C THR A 320 -7.59 -8.62 27.21
N LEU A 321 -8.08 -8.76 28.45
CA LEU A 321 -8.58 -7.63 29.25
C LEU A 321 -7.53 -6.53 29.51
N LYS A 322 -6.24 -6.84 29.34
CA LYS A 322 -5.12 -5.89 29.47
C LYS A 322 -4.73 -5.23 28.14
N ASN A 323 -5.54 -5.38 27.09
CA ASN A 323 -5.25 -4.95 25.72
C ASN A 323 -3.96 -5.56 25.13
N GLU A 324 -3.59 -6.76 25.57
CA GLU A 324 -2.48 -7.51 24.98
C GLU A 324 -2.98 -8.45 23.89
N TYR A 325 -2.27 -8.47 22.76
CA TYR A 325 -2.51 -9.41 21.67
C TYR A 325 -1.98 -10.79 22.03
N THR A 326 -2.78 -11.80 21.70
CA THR A 326 -2.50 -13.22 21.86
C THR A 326 -3.06 -13.99 20.66
N ASN A 327 -2.63 -15.24 20.46
CA ASN A 327 -3.09 -16.10 19.39
C ASN A 327 -2.98 -15.45 18.00
N GLU A 328 -1.83 -14.82 17.73
CA GLU A 328 -1.60 -14.13 16.46
C GLU A 328 -1.44 -15.14 15.31
N ILE A 329 -2.35 -15.09 14.36
CA ILE A 329 -2.41 -16.00 13.21
C ILE A 329 -2.35 -15.16 11.93
N SER A 330 -1.36 -15.43 11.07
CA SER A 330 -1.28 -14.80 9.75
C SER A 330 -2.37 -15.36 8.85
N LEU A 331 -3.15 -14.47 8.23
CA LEU A 331 -4.20 -14.81 7.27
C LEU A 331 -3.74 -14.74 5.81
N GLY A 332 -2.44 -14.48 5.61
CA GLY A 332 -1.79 -14.53 4.30
C GLY A 332 -0.95 -13.30 3.98
N PHE A 333 -0.22 -13.43 2.88
CA PHE A 333 0.72 -12.46 2.34
C PHE A 333 0.16 -11.83 1.06
N PRO A 334 0.44 -10.55 0.80
CA PRO A 334 0.12 -9.92 -0.47
C PRO A 334 1.15 -10.40 -1.48
N GLU A 335 0.76 -11.24 -2.44
CA GLU A 335 1.63 -11.75 -3.51
C GLU A 335 1.11 -11.42 -4.91
N ASP A 336 -0.23 -11.36 -5.05
CA ASP A 336 -0.94 -11.17 -6.30
C ASP A 336 -1.67 -9.81 -6.34
N SER A 337 -1.78 -9.25 -7.54
CA SER A 337 -2.66 -8.10 -7.81
C SER A 337 -4.14 -8.50 -7.70
N PRO A 338 -5.06 -7.55 -7.42
CA PRO A 338 -6.49 -7.80 -7.50
C PRO A 338 -6.90 -8.33 -8.88
N THR A 339 -7.89 -9.24 -8.91
CA THR A 339 -8.43 -9.81 -10.16
C THR A 339 -9.96 -9.73 -10.17
N LEU A 340 -10.58 -9.99 -11.33
CA LEU A 340 -12.03 -10.11 -11.44
C LEU A 340 -12.45 -11.57 -11.30
N ASN A 341 -13.47 -11.84 -10.48
CA ASN A 341 -14.09 -13.15 -10.41
C ASN A 341 -15.10 -13.37 -11.56
N LYS A 342 -15.76 -14.53 -11.57
CA LYS A 342 -16.76 -14.89 -12.59
C LYS A 342 -17.96 -13.94 -12.66
N ASP A 343 -18.28 -13.28 -11.55
CA ASP A 343 -19.38 -12.31 -11.44
C ASP A 343 -18.92 -10.87 -11.70
N LEU A 344 -17.72 -10.68 -12.28
CA LEU A 344 -17.09 -9.39 -12.54
C LEU A 344 -16.88 -8.53 -11.27
N ARG A 345 -16.79 -9.17 -10.11
CA ARG A 345 -16.43 -8.50 -8.85
C ARG A 345 -14.93 -8.50 -8.66
N THR A 346 -14.41 -7.39 -8.12
CA THR A 346 -12.99 -7.30 -7.79
C THR A 346 -12.71 -8.14 -6.55
N VAL A 347 -11.73 -9.04 -6.65
CA VAL A 347 -11.29 -9.93 -5.59
C VAL A 347 -9.80 -9.76 -5.35
N LEU A 348 -9.44 -9.63 -4.08
CA LEU A 348 -8.05 -9.67 -3.61
C LEU A 348 -7.86 -10.89 -2.72
N ARG A 349 -6.79 -11.64 -2.96
CA ARG A 349 -6.48 -12.88 -2.25
C ARG A 349 -5.13 -12.79 -1.58
N TYR A 350 -5.07 -13.18 -0.33
CA TYR A 350 -3.83 -13.40 0.41
C TYR A 350 -3.64 -14.88 0.69
N VAL A 351 -2.41 -15.36 0.49
CA VAL A 351 -2.04 -16.78 0.53
C VAL A 351 -0.88 -17.03 1.49
N ASN A 352 -0.53 -18.30 1.70
CA ASN A 352 0.67 -18.71 2.44
C ASN A 352 0.69 -18.21 3.89
N GLY A 353 -0.47 -18.05 4.53
CA GLY A 353 -0.58 -17.65 5.94
C GLY A 353 -0.09 -18.73 6.91
N SER A 354 -0.52 -18.64 8.17
CA SER A 354 -0.20 -19.66 9.18
C SER A 354 -0.76 -21.03 8.80
N GLN A 355 -0.20 -22.10 9.37
CA GLN A 355 -0.66 -23.46 9.12
C GLN A 355 -2.15 -23.61 9.50
N CYS A 356 -2.91 -24.28 8.65
CA CYS A 356 -4.33 -24.48 8.85
C CYS A 356 -4.58 -25.52 9.97
N PRO A 357 -5.38 -25.20 11.01
CA PRO A 357 -5.66 -26.13 12.10
C PRO A 357 -6.38 -27.40 11.65
N GLU A 358 -7.30 -27.30 10.69
CA GLU A 358 -8.08 -28.45 10.21
C GLU A 358 -7.32 -29.35 9.25
N ASN A 359 -6.31 -28.80 8.56
CA ASN A 359 -5.51 -29.55 7.61
C ASN A 359 -4.05 -29.03 7.61
N PRO A 360 -3.13 -29.72 8.31
CA PRO A 360 -1.72 -29.36 8.35
C PRO A 360 -1.03 -29.21 6.98
N ALA A 361 -1.54 -29.86 5.94
CA ALA A 361 -1.02 -29.75 4.58
C ALA A 361 -1.46 -28.47 3.85
N LYS A 362 -2.28 -27.62 4.48
CA LYS A 362 -2.75 -26.34 3.94
C LYS A 362 -2.31 -25.18 4.82
N THR A 363 -2.14 -24.03 4.19
CA THR A 363 -1.97 -22.74 4.87
C THR A 363 -3.27 -21.97 4.86
N ILE A 364 -3.45 -21.12 5.87
CA ILE A 364 -4.56 -20.18 5.92
C ILE A 364 -4.43 -19.15 4.80
N SER A 365 -5.56 -18.78 4.23
CA SER A 365 -5.68 -17.72 3.24
C SER A 365 -6.85 -16.79 3.58
N SER A 366 -6.93 -15.65 2.90
CA SER A 366 -8.05 -14.73 3.00
C SER A 366 -8.45 -14.18 1.65
N ASN A 367 -9.76 -14.05 1.43
CA ASN A 367 -10.35 -13.50 0.22
C ASN A 367 -11.19 -12.27 0.57
N PHE A 368 -10.92 -11.18 -0.13
CA PHE A 368 -11.65 -9.93 -0.03
C PHE A 368 -12.42 -9.72 -1.32
N THR A 369 -13.75 -9.62 -1.24
CA THR A 369 -14.60 -9.29 -2.38
C THR A 369 -15.07 -7.86 -2.24
N PHE A 370 -14.72 -7.01 -3.20
CA PHE A 370 -15.14 -5.62 -3.24
C PHE A 370 -16.40 -5.50 -4.09
N ILE A 371 -17.47 -4.96 -3.50
CA ILE A 371 -18.78 -4.82 -4.13
C ILE A 371 -19.02 -3.35 -4.43
N CYS A 372 -19.32 -3.05 -5.70
CA CYS A 372 -19.74 -1.71 -6.11
C CYS A 372 -21.02 -1.32 -5.38
N SER A 373 -20.95 -0.28 -4.57
CA SER A 373 -22.09 0.24 -3.80
C SER A 373 -21.96 1.75 -3.62
N ASN A 374 -23.09 2.44 -3.61
CA ASN A 374 -23.16 3.85 -3.22
C ASN A 374 -23.16 4.03 -1.69
N ASN A 375 -23.54 2.98 -0.95
CA ASN A 375 -23.53 2.94 0.50
C ASN A 375 -22.18 2.41 1.00
N ASN A 376 -21.18 3.29 1.00
CA ASN A 376 -19.81 2.94 1.38
C ASN A 376 -19.70 2.47 2.82
N GLN A 377 -19.14 1.28 3.01
CA GLN A 377 -18.72 0.80 4.32
C GLN A 377 -17.34 1.36 4.67
N LYS A 378 -17.20 1.85 5.91
CA LYS A 378 -15.91 2.34 6.43
C LYS A 378 -14.88 1.21 6.59
N LEU A 379 -15.34 -0.01 6.89
CA LEU A 379 -14.49 -1.19 7.13
C LEU A 379 -15.05 -2.40 6.37
N PRO A 380 -14.19 -3.34 5.92
CA PRO A 380 -14.66 -4.61 5.36
C PRO A 380 -15.35 -5.46 6.43
N ALA A 381 -16.41 -6.16 6.03
CA ALA A 381 -17.17 -7.05 6.89
C ALA A 381 -16.60 -8.47 6.82
N TYR A 382 -16.28 -9.05 7.99
CA TYR A 382 -16.02 -10.48 8.10
C TYR A 382 -17.33 -11.24 7.89
N LYS A 383 -17.30 -12.24 6.99
CA LYS A 383 -18.48 -13.05 6.66
C LYS A 383 -18.44 -14.40 7.35
N TYR A 384 -17.48 -15.24 6.96
CA TYR A 384 -17.33 -16.59 7.51
C TYR A 384 -15.93 -17.14 7.19
N TYR A 385 -15.62 -18.27 7.81
CA TYR A 385 -14.41 -19.05 7.57
C TYR A 385 -14.80 -20.41 6.99
N VAL A 386 -14.16 -20.81 5.89
CA VAL A 386 -14.42 -22.10 5.23
C VAL A 386 -13.15 -22.61 4.56
N ASN A 387 -12.86 -23.91 4.66
CA ASN A 387 -11.75 -24.56 3.96
C ASN A 387 -10.40 -23.79 4.10
N CYS A 388 -9.98 -23.48 5.32
CA CYS A 388 -8.75 -22.71 5.59
C CYS A 388 -8.74 -21.29 5.01
N THR A 389 -9.89 -20.72 4.65
CA THR A 389 -10.01 -19.41 4.00
C THR A 389 -10.96 -18.50 4.77
N TYR A 390 -10.49 -17.31 5.13
CA TYR A 390 -11.32 -16.26 5.73
C TYR A 390 -11.95 -15.41 4.62
N ILE A 391 -13.26 -15.22 4.66
CA ILE A 391 -13.99 -14.47 3.65
C ILE A 391 -14.41 -13.10 4.20
N PHE A 392 -14.00 -12.06 3.49
CA PHE A 392 -14.35 -10.66 3.75
C PHE A 392 -15.07 -10.06 2.54
N GLU A 393 -15.98 -9.15 2.83
CA GLU A 393 -16.72 -8.39 1.81
C GLU A 393 -16.63 -6.92 2.14
N TRP A 394 -16.46 -6.08 1.12
CA TRP A 394 -16.38 -4.64 1.29
C TRP A 394 -17.24 -3.93 0.27
N ASN A 395 -18.31 -3.30 0.75
CA ASN A 395 -19.13 -2.42 -0.08
C ASN A 395 -18.45 -1.06 -0.20
N THR A 396 -18.00 -0.72 -1.41
CA THR A 396 -17.30 0.54 -1.69
C THR A 396 -17.51 0.99 -3.13
N SER A 397 -17.67 2.29 -3.31
CA SER A 397 -17.79 2.94 -4.61
C SER A 397 -16.50 2.80 -5.43
N ILE A 398 -15.35 2.59 -4.78
CA ILE A 398 -14.07 2.35 -5.47
C ILE A 398 -14.18 1.13 -6.40
N ALA A 399 -14.92 0.10 -6.00
CA ALA A 399 -15.15 -1.10 -6.80
C ALA A 399 -16.03 -0.88 -8.04
N CYS A 400 -16.67 0.30 -8.16
CA CYS A 400 -17.45 0.67 -9.35
C CYS A 400 -16.56 1.17 -10.50
N GLY A 401 -15.31 1.55 -10.23
CA GLY A 401 -14.41 2.11 -11.23
C GLY A 401 -14.96 3.38 -11.87
N ALA A 402 -14.92 3.43 -13.20
CA ALA A 402 -15.42 4.54 -14.00
C ALA A 402 -16.92 4.41 -14.30
N VAL A 403 -17.71 5.41 -13.91
CA VAL A 403 -19.15 5.48 -14.16
C VAL A 403 -19.48 6.71 -15.00
N ILE A 404 -20.42 6.56 -15.93
CA ILE A 404 -20.86 7.64 -16.81
C ILE A 404 -21.76 8.60 -16.02
N GLY A 405 -21.35 9.87 -15.97
CA GLY A 405 -22.14 10.98 -15.45
C GLY A 405 -22.99 11.65 -16.53
N SER A 406 -23.66 12.74 -16.15
CA SER A 406 -24.36 13.60 -17.11
C SER A 406 -23.93 15.07 -16.99
N TRP A 407 -24.13 15.82 -18.07
CA TRP A 407 -23.85 17.24 -18.15
C TRP A 407 -25.15 18.02 -18.35
N THR A 408 -25.41 18.99 -17.48
CA THR A 408 -26.48 19.96 -17.64
C THR A 408 -25.88 21.31 -17.97
N LYS A 409 -26.21 21.81 -19.17
CA LYS A 409 -25.75 23.13 -19.63
C LYS A 409 -26.19 24.23 -18.66
N PRO A 410 -25.35 25.26 -18.42
CA PRO A 410 -24.06 25.50 -19.07
C PRO A 410 -22.84 24.89 -18.35
N CYS A 411 -22.95 24.40 -17.11
CA CYS A 411 -21.75 24.15 -16.28
C CYS A 411 -21.94 23.16 -15.11
N ILE A 412 -22.97 22.31 -15.14
CA ILE A 412 -23.28 21.40 -14.03
C ILE A 412 -22.97 19.97 -14.46
N ILE A 413 -22.08 19.31 -13.72
CA ILE A 413 -21.84 17.86 -13.84
C ILE A 413 -22.69 17.12 -12.80
N LYS A 414 -23.23 15.97 -13.20
CA LYS A 414 -24.07 15.14 -12.34
C LYS A 414 -23.51 13.75 -12.24
N ASP A 415 -23.24 13.37 -11.02
CA ASP A 415 -22.95 12.02 -10.61
C ASP A 415 -24.28 11.29 -10.39
N ASN A 416 -24.69 10.54 -11.40
CA ASN A 416 -25.92 9.76 -11.34
C ASN A 416 -25.84 8.61 -10.31
N PHE A 417 -24.64 8.16 -9.96
CA PHE A 417 -24.43 7.02 -9.06
C PHE A 417 -24.58 7.42 -7.59
N ARG A 418 -24.00 8.56 -7.18
CA ARG A 418 -24.19 9.11 -5.82
C ARG A 418 -25.34 10.12 -5.71
N SER A 419 -25.96 10.50 -6.83
CA SER A 419 -26.98 11.56 -6.88
C SER A 419 -26.44 12.93 -6.43
N TYR A 420 -25.18 13.21 -6.75
CA TYR A 420 -24.52 14.50 -6.50
C TYR A 420 -24.48 15.37 -7.75
N GLU A 421 -24.66 16.67 -7.57
CA GLU A 421 -24.50 17.66 -8.63
C GLU A 421 -23.41 18.66 -8.24
N TYR A 422 -22.44 18.88 -9.12
CA TYR A 422 -21.37 19.87 -8.90
C TYR A 422 -21.53 21.02 -9.90
N ASP A 423 -21.57 22.25 -9.38
CA ASP A 423 -21.63 23.46 -10.19
C ASP A 423 -20.21 23.99 -10.44
N LEU A 424 -19.73 23.80 -11.66
CA LEU A 424 -18.39 24.25 -12.06
C LEU A 424 -18.36 25.75 -12.40
N SER A 425 -19.48 26.48 -12.25
CA SER A 425 -19.58 27.91 -12.65
C SER A 425 -18.61 28.79 -11.87
N LEU A 426 -18.17 28.36 -10.69
CA LEU A 426 -17.16 29.06 -9.90
C LEU A 426 -15.78 29.08 -10.56
N LEU A 427 -15.45 28.06 -11.37
CA LEU A 427 -14.24 28.07 -12.21
C LEU A 427 -14.32 29.22 -13.22
N TYR A 428 -15.51 29.47 -13.77
CA TYR A 428 -15.76 30.50 -14.78
C TYR A 428 -15.88 31.92 -14.21
N LYS A 429 -16.51 32.10 -13.04
CA LYS A 429 -16.83 33.43 -12.48
C LYS A 429 -15.59 34.26 -12.11
N LYS A 430 -14.51 33.64 -11.64
CA LYS A 430 -13.28 34.38 -11.27
C LYS A 430 -12.34 34.59 -12.46
N GLN A 431 -12.33 33.67 -13.41
CA GLN A 431 -11.45 33.72 -14.57
C GLN A 431 -12.14 33.03 -15.75
N GLN A 432 -12.49 33.79 -16.79
CA GLN A 432 -13.29 33.25 -17.90
C GLN A 432 -12.50 32.26 -18.77
N ILE A 433 -11.16 32.38 -18.81
CA ILE A 433 -10.27 31.56 -19.65
C ILE A 433 -9.00 31.24 -18.86
N HIS A 434 -8.63 29.96 -18.82
CA HIS A 434 -7.37 29.50 -18.26
C HIS A 434 -6.37 29.20 -19.37
N TYR A 435 -5.20 29.81 -19.31
CA TYR A 435 -4.13 29.59 -20.28
C TYR A 435 -3.10 28.58 -19.75
N VAL A 436 -2.73 27.61 -20.57
CA VAL A 436 -1.76 26.56 -20.24
C VAL A 436 -0.70 26.50 -21.33
N LYS A 437 0.57 26.65 -20.96
CA LYS A 437 1.69 26.56 -21.90
C LYS A 437 2.20 25.14 -22.03
N SER A 438 2.46 24.71 -23.26
CA SER A 438 3.11 23.44 -23.56
C SER A 438 4.63 23.55 -23.41
N LYS A 439 5.33 22.40 -23.44
CA LYS A 439 6.80 22.34 -23.43
C LYS A 439 7.44 23.07 -24.63
N GLN A 440 6.68 23.22 -25.72
CA GLN A 440 7.10 23.93 -26.93
C GLN A 440 6.65 25.40 -26.92
N SER A 441 6.28 25.95 -25.76
CA SER A 441 5.76 27.31 -25.59
C SER A 441 4.47 27.63 -26.36
N LYS A 442 3.73 26.62 -26.82
CA LYS A 442 2.39 26.83 -27.40
C LYS A 442 1.36 26.99 -26.29
N GLU A 443 0.41 27.90 -26.47
CA GLU A 443 -0.56 28.25 -25.42
C GLU A 443 -1.95 27.70 -25.74
N TYR A 444 -2.50 26.92 -24.80
CA TYR A 444 -3.87 26.42 -24.83
C TYR A 444 -4.77 27.36 -24.04
N ALA A 445 -5.93 27.69 -24.60
CA ALA A 445 -6.99 28.40 -23.90
C ALA A 445 -8.08 27.40 -23.51
N LEU A 446 -8.38 27.30 -22.21
CA LEU A 446 -9.39 26.42 -21.64
C LEU A 446 -10.55 27.26 -21.10
N ASN A 447 -11.76 26.91 -21.53
CA ASN A 447 -13.01 27.48 -21.07
C ASN A 447 -14.09 26.39 -20.99
N ILE A 448 -14.14 25.72 -19.84
CA ILE A 448 -14.98 24.53 -19.60
C ILE A 448 -16.47 24.82 -19.76
N CYS A 449 -16.90 26.04 -19.41
CA CYS A 449 -18.32 26.43 -19.33
C CYS A 449 -18.69 27.60 -20.24
N GLY A 450 -17.77 28.02 -21.13
CA GLY A 450 -17.96 29.16 -22.00
C GLY A 450 -18.83 28.83 -23.19
N GLU A 451 -20.00 29.44 -23.27
CA GLU A 451 -20.83 29.39 -24.47
C GLU A 451 -20.22 30.27 -25.59
N LYS A 452 -19.86 29.64 -26.72
CA LYS A 452 -19.63 30.17 -28.09
C LYS A 452 -18.83 31.48 -28.31
N LYS A 453 -18.37 32.15 -27.27
CA LYS A 453 -17.68 33.44 -27.35
C LYS A 453 -16.17 33.30 -27.53
N TYR A 454 -15.65 32.10 -27.26
CA TYR A 454 -14.23 31.75 -27.34
C TYR A 454 -14.08 30.35 -27.96
N CYS A 455 -12.98 30.08 -28.68
CA CYS A 455 -12.69 28.78 -29.30
C CYS A 455 -13.81 28.24 -30.23
N ASN A 456 -14.53 29.11 -30.93
CA ASN A 456 -15.60 28.74 -31.89
C ASN A 456 -16.63 27.71 -31.37
N GLY A 457 -16.90 27.70 -30.05
CA GLY A 457 -17.82 26.76 -29.40
C GLY A 457 -17.19 25.47 -28.86
N SER A 458 -15.87 25.29 -28.98
CA SER A 458 -15.09 24.28 -28.27
C SER A 458 -14.71 24.75 -26.87
N ALA A 459 -14.55 23.81 -25.94
CA ALA A 459 -14.10 24.12 -24.58
C ALA A 459 -12.59 24.42 -24.51
N ILE A 460 -11.82 23.94 -25.48
CA ILE A 460 -10.36 24.07 -25.50
C ILE A 460 -9.92 24.39 -26.92
N CYS A 461 -9.08 25.42 -27.09
CA CYS A 461 -8.45 25.69 -28.38
C CYS A 461 -6.99 26.05 -28.21
N ARG A 462 -6.24 25.87 -29.31
CA ARG A 462 -4.86 26.33 -29.46
C ARG A 462 -4.73 26.97 -30.83
N GLU A 463 -4.45 28.27 -30.84
CA GLU A 463 -4.45 29.08 -32.06
C GLU A 463 -5.79 28.95 -32.80
N ASN A 464 -5.79 28.43 -34.03
CA ASN A 464 -7.00 28.19 -34.84
C ASN A 464 -7.53 26.74 -34.74
N ASN A 465 -6.94 25.90 -33.88
CA ASN A 465 -7.35 24.50 -33.72
C ASN A 465 -8.28 24.34 -32.51
N ASP A 466 -9.50 23.91 -32.76
CA ASP A 466 -10.50 23.58 -31.75
C ASP A 466 -10.38 22.11 -31.33
N TYR A 467 -10.37 21.82 -30.02
CA TYR A 467 -10.15 20.48 -29.44
C TYR A 467 -11.46 19.77 -29.03
N GLY A 468 -12.58 20.24 -29.56
CA GLY A 468 -13.87 19.56 -29.49
C GLY A 468 -14.86 20.13 -28.47
N SER A 469 -16.08 19.62 -28.57
CA SER A 469 -17.19 19.87 -27.66
C SER A 469 -17.36 18.71 -26.68
N LEU A 470 -18.00 18.95 -25.53
CA LEU A 470 -18.15 17.93 -24.50
C LEU A 470 -18.93 16.72 -25.04
N GLY A 471 -18.27 15.56 -25.04
CA GLY A 471 -18.83 14.28 -25.47
C GLY A 471 -19.30 13.41 -24.31
N SER A 472 -18.51 13.34 -23.23
CA SER A 472 -18.88 12.56 -22.04
C SER A 472 -18.27 13.08 -20.74
N VAL A 473 -18.95 12.77 -19.64
CA VAL A 473 -18.52 13.02 -18.25
C VAL A 473 -18.32 11.65 -17.61
N ILE A 474 -17.16 11.39 -17.02
CA ILE A 474 -16.82 10.12 -16.39
C ILE A 474 -16.38 10.40 -14.96
N PHE A 475 -17.04 9.77 -13.99
CA PHE A 475 -16.63 9.76 -12.59
C PHE A 475 -15.86 8.48 -12.32
N ASP A 476 -14.56 8.57 -12.06
CA ASP A 476 -13.70 7.42 -11.73
C ASP A 476 -13.48 7.34 -10.22
N TYR A 477 -14.29 6.52 -9.56
CA TYR A 477 -14.22 6.36 -8.10
C TYR A 477 -12.97 5.64 -7.63
N SER A 478 -12.32 4.89 -8.51
CA SER A 478 -11.11 4.15 -8.17
C SER A 478 -9.87 5.05 -8.15
N ARG A 479 -9.93 6.15 -8.90
CA ARG A 479 -8.86 7.16 -8.98
C ARG A 479 -9.22 8.48 -8.29
N ASP A 480 -10.44 8.58 -7.77
CA ASP A 480 -11.02 9.78 -7.16
C ASP A 480 -10.92 11.02 -8.06
N ASP A 481 -11.27 10.84 -9.33
CA ASP A 481 -11.22 11.90 -10.33
C ASP A 481 -12.47 11.97 -11.21
N VAL A 482 -12.66 13.12 -11.86
CA VAL A 482 -13.73 13.35 -12.82
C VAL A 482 -13.12 13.76 -14.16
N LYS A 483 -13.43 13.03 -15.23
CA LYS A 483 -12.92 13.28 -16.58
C LYS A 483 -14.01 13.86 -17.46
N LEU A 484 -13.73 15.02 -18.05
CA LEU A 484 -14.51 15.61 -19.13
C LEU A 484 -13.81 15.29 -20.45
N LYS A 485 -14.45 14.49 -21.30
CA LYS A 485 -13.95 14.14 -22.63
C LYS A 485 -14.60 14.99 -23.69
N TYR A 486 -13.78 15.66 -24.49
CA TYR A 486 -14.17 16.52 -25.58
C TYR A 486 -13.78 15.89 -26.92
N SER A 487 -14.73 15.86 -27.85
CA SER A 487 -14.59 15.26 -29.17
C SER A 487 -15.19 16.15 -30.26
N ASN A 488 -14.97 15.78 -31.52
CA ASN A 488 -15.43 16.55 -32.68
C ASN A 488 -14.81 17.95 -32.76
N GLY A 489 -13.50 18.05 -32.52
CA GLY A 489 -12.75 19.26 -32.79
C GLY A 489 -12.56 19.54 -34.28
N SER A 490 -11.73 20.54 -34.57
CA SER A 490 -11.28 20.85 -35.92
C SER A 490 -10.55 19.66 -36.57
N LYS A 491 -10.47 19.64 -37.90
CA LYS A 491 -9.84 18.55 -38.66
C LYS A 491 -8.36 18.44 -38.30
N CYS A 492 -7.93 17.24 -37.91
CA CYS A 492 -6.53 16.90 -37.65
C CYS A 492 -6.16 15.65 -38.44
N ASN A 493 -5.40 15.81 -39.52
CA ASN A 493 -5.08 14.73 -40.44
C ASN A 493 -6.36 14.04 -40.97
N ASN A 494 -6.51 12.72 -40.73
CA ASN A 494 -7.70 11.94 -41.06
C ASN A 494 -8.75 11.90 -39.94
N ASN A 495 -8.46 12.49 -38.77
CA ASN A 495 -9.31 12.49 -37.59
C ASN A 495 -9.71 13.94 -37.23
N SER A 496 -10.30 14.12 -36.05
CA SER A 496 -10.54 15.41 -35.41
C SER A 496 -9.68 15.56 -34.16
N TYR A 497 -9.39 16.80 -33.76
CA TYR A 497 -8.76 17.06 -32.47
C TYR A 497 -9.69 16.63 -31.32
N THR A 498 -9.11 16.06 -30.27
CA THR A 498 -9.82 15.65 -29.05
C THR A 498 -9.09 16.13 -27.81
N SER A 499 -9.81 16.34 -26.71
CA SER A 499 -9.17 16.68 -25.44
C SER A 499 -9.85 16.05 -24.23
N GLU A 500 -9.10 15.94 -23.15
CA GLU A 500 -9.61 15.46 -21.86
C GLU A 500 -9.17 16.43 -20.75
N VAL A 501 -10.09 16.75 -19.84
CA VAL A 501 -9.78 17.48 -18.60
C VAL A 501 -10.12 16.59 -17.42
N ARG A 502 -9.10 16.23 -16.65
CA ARG A 502 -9.16 15.41 -15.44
C ARG A 502 -9.17 16.32 -14.22
N PHE A 503 -10.31 16.44 -13.56
CA PHE A 503 -10.46 17.14 -12.30
C PHE A 503 -10.13 16.23 -11.12
N ILE A 504 -9.34 16.73 -10.17
CA ILE A 504 -8.96 16.01 -8.96
C ILE A 504 -9.29 16.89 -7.75
N CYS A 505 -9.97 16.30 -6.76
CA CYS A 505 -10.37 17.04 -5.56
C CYS A 505 -9.12 17.45 -4.77
N ASN A 506 -9.00 18.74 -4.49
CA ASN A 506 -8.00 19.26 -3.56
C ASN A 506 -8.60 20.43 -2.78
N GLU A 507 -8.92 20.18 -1.50
CA GLU A 507 -9.61 21.15 -0.65
C GLU A 507 -8.76 22.37 -0.29
N SER A 508 -7.44 22.33 -0.48
CA SER A 508 -6.52 23.40 -0.07
C SER A 508 -6.17 24.39 -1.18
N ILE A 509 -6.48 24.08 -2.44
CA ILE A 509 -6.01 24.85 -3.60
C ILE A 509 -7.02 25.88 -4.13
N GLY A 510 -8.25 25.85 -3.60
CA GLY A 510 -9.35 26.66 -4.12
C GLY A 510 -9.71 26.26 -5.56
N ILE A 511 -9.79 27.23 -6.46
CA ILE A 511 -10.07 27.00 -7.89
C ILE A 511 -8.96 26.18 -8.57
N GLY A 512 -7.71 26.38 -8.15
CA GLY A 512 -6.52 25.83 -8.80
C GLY A 512 -6.35 26.29 -10.25
N THR A 513 -5.42 25.66 -10.97
CA THR A 513 -5.11 25.95 -12.37
C THR A 513 -4.85 24.65 -13.14
N PRO A 514 -5.34 24.52 -14.38
CA PRO A 514 -5.07 23.35 -15.19
C PRO A 514 -3.60 23.25 -15.59
N LYS A 515 -3.10 22.03 -15.72
CA LYS A 515 -1.75 21.70 -16.20
C LYS A 515 -1.85 20.70 -17.34
N LEU A 516 -1.01 20.87 -18.37
CA LEU A 516 -0.93 19.93 -19.49
C LEU A 516 -0.21 18.67 -19.03
N LEU A 517 -0.90 17.54 -19.04
CA LEU A 517 -0.38 16.24 -18.65
C LEU A 517 0.26 15.52 -19.83
N LEU A 518 -0.49 15.40 -20.92
CA LEU A 518 -0.09 14.70 -22.15
C LEU A 518 -0.48 15.52 -23.37
N GLU A 519 0.40 15.54 -24.37
CA GLU A 519 0.19 16.19 -25.66
C GLU A 519 0.61 15.23 -26.77
N SER A 520 -0.29 15.02 -27.73
CA SER A 520 -0.04 14.29 -28.97
C SER A 520 -0.33 15.20 -30.16
N GLN A 521 -0.15 14.69 -31.38
CA GLN A 521 -0.39 15.46 -32.61
C GLN A 521 -1.84 15.97 -32.71
N CYS A 522 -2.83 15.15 -32.32
CA CYS A 522 -4.25 15.46 -32.43
C CYS A 522 -5.01 15.40 -31.09
N SER A 523 -4.33 15.22 -29.95
CA SER A 523 -4.99 15.15 -28.64
C SER A 523 -4.22 15.86 -27.55
N ALA A 524 -4.93 16.35 -26.54
CA ALA A 524 -4.35 16.99 -25.36
C ALA A 524 -5.10 16.58 -24.09
N GLU A 525 -4.38 16.29 -23.03
CA GLU A 525 -4.93 15.93 -21.72
C GLU A 525 -4.45 16.91 -20.66
N PHE A 526 -5.39 17.39 -19.84
CA PHE A 526 -5.14 18.36 -18.79
C PHE A 526 -5.51 17.77 -17.44
N GLU A 527 -4.70 18.08 -16.44
CA GLU A 527 -4.96 17.76 -15.04
C GLU A 527 -5.27 19.05 -14.28
N TRP A 528 -6.36 19.06 -13.52
CA TRP A 528 -6.83 20.24 -12.81
C TRP A 528 -7.22 19.88 -11.37
N TYR A 529 -6.32 20.20 -10.43
CA TYR A 529 -6.61 20.12 -9.01
C TYR A 529 -7.50 21.28 -8.60
N THR A 530 -8.67 21.00 -8.02
CA THR A 530 -9.64 22.02 -7.63
C THR A 530 -10.50 21.55 -6.46
N GLU A 531 -10.96 22.48 -5.62
CA GLU A 531 -11.90 22.15 -4.55
C GLU A 531 -13.33 21.95 -5.08
N MET A 532 -13.65 22.46 -6.27
CA MET A 532 -15.03 22.54 -6.79
C MET A 532 -15.69 21.19 -7.08
N ILE A 533 -14.88 20.14 -7.22
CA ILE A 533 -15.35 18.76 -7.42
C ILE A 533 -15.25 17.90 -6.15
N CYS A 534 -14.89 18.50 -5.02
CA CYS A 534 -14.90 17.82 -3.73
C CYS A 534 -16.33 17.68 -3.21
N VAL A 535 -16.59 16.62 -2.45
CA VAL A 535 -17.93 16.28 -1.92
C VAL A 535 -18.55 17.44 -1.13
N LYS A 536 -17.74 18.27 -0.43
CA LYS A 536 -18.22 19.46 0.29
C LYS A 536 -18.95 20.50 -0.58
N HIS A 537 -18.69 20.49 -1.90
CA HIS A 537 -19.34 21.37 -2.89
C HIS A 537 -20.45 20.66 -3.68
N ALA A 538 -20.72 19.38 -3.39
CA ALA A 538 -21.80 18.64 -4.03
C ALA A 538 -23.17 19.08 -3.49
N ASN A 539 -24.10 19.39 -4.37
CA ASN A 539 -25.51 19.50 -4.04
C ASN A 539 -26.14 18.10 -4.07
N SER A 540 -26.56 17.59 -2.91
CA SER A 540 -27.30 16.32 -2.84
C SER A 540 -28.78 16.58 -3.08
N ARG A 541 -29.39 15.91 -4.07
CA ARG A 541 -30.85 15.90 -4.25
C ARG A 541 -31.57 15.07 -3.18
N ASN A 542 -30.84 14.29 -2.39
CA ASN A 542 -31.35 13.45 -1.30
C ASN A 542 -30.75 13.87 0.05
N ALA A 543 -30.93 15.12 0.44
CA ALA A 543 -30.73 15.54 1.83
C ALA A 543 -31.88 15.02 2.71
N SER A 544 -31.93 13.71 2.92
CA SER A 544 -32.65 13.06 4.02
C SER A 544 -32.26 11.58 4.13
N ARG A 545 -31.00 11.31 4.49
CA ARG A 545 -30.62 10.31 5.52
C ARG A 545 -29.09 10.13 5.56
N GLN A 546 -28.57 10.34 6.76
CA GLN A 546 -27.25 9.94 7.27
C GLN A 546 -26.03 10.59 6.61
N ASP A 547 -25.69 11.77 7.13
CA ASP A 547 -24.29 12.07 7.46
C ASP A 547 -24.26 12.83 8.80
N GLU A 548 -24.45 12.07 9.89
CA GLU A 548 -24.11 12.50 11.25
C GLU A 548 -22.86 11.75 11.68
N SER A 549 -21.72 12.05 11.05
CA SER A 549 -20.42 11.95 11.70
C SER A 549 -19.40 12.73 10.88
N ILE A 550 -19.37 14.05 11.06
CA ILE A 550 -18.21 14.95 11.09
C ILE A 550 -18.83 16.35 11.15
N LEU A 551 -19.15 16.80 12.36
CA LEU A 551 -19.10 18.21 12.67
C LEU A 551 -18.17 18.33 13.87
N LEU A 552 -17.13 19.13 13.66
CA LEU A 552 -16.31 19.73 14.69
C LEU A 552 -17.18 20.08 15.91
N GLU A 553 -16.72 19.73 17.11
CA GLU A 553 -17.18 20.37 18.34
C GLU A 553 -16.89 21.87 18.23
N GLN A 554 -17.82 22.59 17.63
CA GLN A 554 -17.88 24.04 17.66
C GLN A 554 -18.95 24.38 18.68
N PHE A 555 -18.49 24.56 19.93
CA PHE A 555 -19.27 25.12 21.02
C PHE A 555 -20.03 26.36 20.54
N SER A 556 -21.36 26.28 20.47
CA SER A 556 -22.20 27.48 20.42
C SER A 556 -22.41 27.99 21.85
N PRO A 557 -22.17 29.29 22.12
CA PRO A 557 -22.18 29.86 23.46
C PRO A 557 -23.60 30.32 23.81
N SER A 558 -24.32 29.58 24.64
CA SER A 558 -25.46 30.21 25.35
C SER A 558 -25.80 29.63 26.72
N HIS A 559 -25.27 28.47 27.14
CA HIS A 559 -25.54 27.94 28.50
C HIS A 559 -24.29 27.48 29.28
N ALA A 560 -23.10 27.56 28.70
CA ALA A 560 -21.85 27.18 29.38
C ALA A 560 -21.39 28.21 30.44
N GLY A 561 -21.67 29.50 30.24
CA GLY A 561 -21.25 30.56 31.19
C GLY A 561 -21.99 30.51 32.53
N ALA A 562 -23.28 30.14 32.53
CA ALA A 562 -24.06 30.03 33.75
C ALA A 562 -23.66 28.79 34.58
N ILE A 563 -23.41 27.66 33.92
CA ILE A 563 -23.04 26.40 34.59
C ILE A 563 -21.61 26.48 35.13
N ALA A 564 -20.67 27.05 34.37
CA ALA A 564 -19.30 27.26 34.85
C ALA A 564 -19.24 28.26 36.02
N GLY A 565 -20.07 29.32 36.00
CA GLY A 565 -20.18 30.26 37.11
C GLY A 565 -20.73 29.64 38.40
N VAL A 566 -21.75 28.79 38.28
CA VAL A 566 -22.33 28.08 39.44
C VAL A 566 -21.33 27.05 39.99
N VAL A 567 -20.62 26.32 39.14
CA VAL A 567 -19.61 25.36 39.60
C VAL A 567 -18.42 26.06 40.27
N LEU A 568 -17.94 27.18 39.72
CA LEU A 568 -16.84 27.95 40.32
C LEU A 568 -17.23 28.60 41.66
N THR A 569 -18.47 29.07 41.79
CA THR A 569 -18.97 29.62 43.05
C THR A 569 -19.16 28.54 44.11
N VAL A 570 -19.66 27.35 43.75
CA VAL A 570 -19.74 26.21 44.66
C VAL A 570 -18.34 25.76 45.11
N ILE A 571 -17.38 25.68 44.19
CA ILE A 571 -15.99 25.34 44.53
C ILE A 571 -15.37 26.40 45.44
N ALA A 572 -15.60 27.69 45.19
CA ALA A 572 -15.08 28.78 46.03
C ALA A 572 -15.70 28.75 47.44
N VAL A 573 -17.00 28.45 47.56
CA VAL A 573 -17.68 28.32 48.86
C VAL A 573 -17.19 27.08 49.61
N LEU A 574 -16.97 25.96 48.93
CA LEU A 574 -16.38 24.75 49.55
C LEU A 574 -14.93 24.99 49.99
N ALA A 575 -14.13 25.69 49.19
CA ALA A 575 -12.76 26.05 49.54
C ALA A 575 -12.72 27.02 50.73
N ALA A 576 -13.64 28.01 50.78
CA ALA A 576 -13.78 28.90 51.92
C ALA A 576 -14.23 28.14 53.19
N LEU A 577 -15.19 27.22 53.07
CA LEU A 577 -15.64 26.39 54.19
C LEU A 577 -14.52 25.49 54.72
N VAL A 578 -13.68 24.91 53.84
CA VAL A 578 -12.50 24.14 54.27
C VAL A 578 -11.46 25.04 54.93
N TYR A 579 -11.23 26.25 54.38
CA TYR A 579 -10.30 27.24 54.93
C TYR A 579 -10.71 27.76 56.32
N PHE A 580 -12.01 27.94 56.57
CA PHE A 580 -12.54 28.42 57.85
C PHE A 580 -12.78 27.29 58.87
N ARG A 581 -12.85 26.02 58.45
CA ARG A 581 -13.14 24.88 59.33
C ARG A 581 -11.89 24.23 59.94
N ASN A 582 -10.70 24.43 59.35
CA ASN A 582 -9.45 23.87 59.87
C ASN A 582 -8.49 24.97 60.39
N PRO A 583 -8.36 25.16 61.72
CA PRO A 583 -7.52 26.20 62.31
C PRO A 583 -6.00 25.92 62.29
N MET A 584 -5.52 24.84 61.65
CA MET A 584 -4.11 24.39 61.71
C MET A 584 -3.31 24.43 60.39
N GLU A 585 -3.86 24.90 59.26
CA GLU A 585 -3.10 25.01 57.98
C GLU A 585 -2.88 26.47 57.52
N ARG A 586 -2.64 27.40 58.43
CA ARG A 586 -2.34 28.81 58.09
C ARG A 586 -0.85 29.12 57.80
N VAL A 587 0.00 28.11 57.60
CA VAL A 587 1.46 28.34 57.47
C VAL A 587 2.05 28.00 56.09
N CYS A 588 1.33 27.33 55.18
CA CYS A 588 1.93 26.91 53.90
C CYS A 588 1.58 27.79 52.66
N CYS A 589 0.64 28.73 52.76
CA CYS A 589 0.22 29.57 51.61
C CYS A 589 0.87 30.97 51.55
N ARG A 590 2.10 31.12 52.03
CA ARG A 590 2.81 32.43 52.01
C ARG A 590 3.88 32.60 50.92
N SER A 591 3.91 31.73 49.90
CA SER A 591 4.92 31.81 48.82
C SER A 591 4.37 31.96 47.39
N TRP A 592 3.12 32.41 47.20
CA TRP A 592 2.59 32.72 45.86
C TRP A 592 2.03 34.13 45.74
N SER A 593 2.71 35.11 46.33
CA SER A 593 2.43 36.54 46.11
C SER A 593 3.62 37.22 45.44
N SER A 594 3.96 36.76 44.23
CA SER A 594 4.92 37.48 43.36
C SER A 594 4.77 37.12 41.87
N LEU A 595 3.55 37.08 41.32
CA LEU A 595 3.37 36.89 39.86
C LEU A 595 2.27 37.76 39.22
N PHE A 596 1.76 38.77 39.91
CA PHE A 596 0.96 39.84 39.30
C PHE A 596 1.65 41.20 39.47
N GLY A 597 2.67 41.41 38.64
CA GLY A 597 3.31 42.70 38.44
C GLY A 597 3.36 43.01 36.95
N PHE A 598 2.46 43.87 36.49
CA PHE A 598 2.48 44.46 35.16
C PHE A 598 3.81 45.18 34.93
N ARG A 599 4.61 44.74 33.94
CA ARG A 599 5.66 45.56 33.32
C ARG A 599 5.46 45.59 31.81
N ARG A 600 5.17 46.79 31.31
CA ARG A 600 5.26 47.17 29.89
C ARG A 600 6.72 46.99 29.42
N GLY A 601 6.90 46.29 28.31
CA GLY A 601 8.16 46.24 27.58
C GLY A 601 7.88 46.09 26.09
N ALA A 602 8.25 47.11 25.32
CA ALA A 602 8.16 47.15 23.87
C ALA A 602 9.32 46.38 23.21
N GLY A 603 9.08 45.74 22.07
CA GLY A 603 10.10 45.14 21.22
C GLY A 603 9.47 44.50 19.98
N ARG A 604 9.27 45.27 18.89
CA ARG A 604 10.13 45.38 17.69
C ARG A 604 9.91 44.21 16.71
N VAL A 605 9.02 44.46 15.73
CA VAL A 605 8.80 43.63 14.55
C VAL A 605 9.82 44.02 13.49
N GLN A 606 10.54 43.04 12.94
CA GLN A 606 11.52 43.24 11.87
C GLN A 606 10.97 42.66 10.57
N TYR A 607 10.77 43.51 9.57
CA TYR A 607 10.46 43.14 8.20
C TYR A 607 11.75 43.25 7.36
N CYS A 608 12.04 42.23 6.55
CA CYS A 608 13.06 42.33 5.51
C CYS A 608 12.37 42.59 4.17
N ARG A 609 12.66 43.74 3.59
CA ARG A 609 12.32 44.09 2.21
C ARG A 609 13.45 43.60 1.32
N VAL A 610 13.15 42.71 0.39
CA VAL A 610 14.08 42.29 -0.67
C VAL A 610 13.79 43.15 -1.87
N ASP A 611 14.76 43.96 -2.29
CA ASP A 611 14.74 44.65 -3.58
C ASP A 611 15.93 44.17 -4.42
N THR A 612 15.57 43.73 -5.63
CA THR A 612 16.32 43.69 -6.90
C THR A 612 17.50 42.72 -7.12
N THR A 613 17.18 41.70 -7.96
CA THR A 613 17.77 41.31 -9.26
C THR A 613 19.25 40.92 -9.43
N GLU A 614 19.42 39.89 -10.27
CA GLU A 614 20.63 39.41 -10.98
C GLU A 614 21.44 38.27 -10.33
N GLU A 615 21.12 37.07 -10.82
CA GLU A 615 21.99 35.99 -11.28
C GLU A 615 23.09 35.36 -10.38
N ALA A 616 22.78 34.12 -10.02
CA ALA A 616 23.45 32.90 -10.48
C ALA A 616 24.90 32.56 -10.03
N ARG A 617 25.02 31.27 -9.68
CA ARG A 617 26.21 30.40 -9.72
C ARG A 617 27.27 30.59 -8.62
N LEU A 618 27.33 29.64 -7.67
CA LEU A 618 28.36 28.58 -7.63
C LEU A 618 28.31 27.78 -6.31
N LEU A 619 27.89 26.53 -6.46
CA LEU A 619 28.53 25.30 -6.00
C LEU A 619 29.78 25.38 -5.09
N LEU A 620 29.78 24.45 -4.12
CA LEU A 620 30.91 23.68 -3.55
C LEU A 620 31.58 24.16 -2.25
N ASN A 621 31.39 23.29 -1.26
CA ASN A 621 32.37 22.75 -0.30
C ASN A 621 32.90 23.60 0.87
N ALA A 622 32.55 23.07 2.05
CA ALA A 622 33.44 22.60 3.12
C ALA A 622 34.07 23.62 4.09
N SER A 623 34.13 23.13 5.33
CA SER A 623 35.10 23.41 6.40
C SER A 623 34.66 24.37 7.52
N ASP A 624 34.42 23.73 8.67
CA ASP A 624 34.99 24.03 9.99
C ASP A 624 34.51 25.28 10.77
N PRO A 625 34.07 25.12 12.04
CA PRO A 625 33.61 26.20 12.89
C PRO A 625 34.69 26.57 13.92
N THR A 626 35.47 27.63 13.69
CA THR A 626 36.24 28.28 14.76
C THR A 626 36.53 29.73 14.41
N GLN A 627 35.80 30.66 15.01
CA GLN A 627 36.40 31.82 15.69
C GLN A 627 35.31 32.67 16.34
N CYS A 628 35.35 32.68 17.67
CA CYS A 628 34.87 33.80 18.46
C CYS A 628 35.87 34.95 18.28
N GLN A 629 35.38 36.13 17.94
CA GLN A 629 36.02 37.36 18.39
C GLN A 629 34.94 38.38 18.71
N SER A 630 34.95 38.76 19.98
CA SER A 630 34.40 40.00 20.52
C SER A 630 34.92 41.18 19.71
N ASP A 631 34.11 42.22 19.57
CA ASP A 631 34.53 43.56 19.99
C ASP A 631 33.28 44.39 20.36
N SER A 632 33.26 44.72 21.65
CA SER A 632 32.51 45.77 22.29
C SER A 632 33.25 47.06 22.01
N ASP A 633 32.56 48.13 21.64
CA ASP A 633 33.00 49.51 21.93
C ASP A 633 31.79 50.46 21.84
N ASP A 634 31.19 50.75 23.00
CA ASP A 634 30.64 52.07 23.30
C ASP A 634 31.75 52.79 24.09
N ASP A 635 32.27 53.91 23.59
CA ASP A 635 31.93 55.22 24.14
C ASP A 635 32.87 56.37 23.68
N LEU A 636 32.26 57.56 23.68
CA LEU A 636 32.85 58.89 23.96
C LEU A 636 33.48 59.74 22.84
N LEU A 637 32.64 60.66 22.34
CA LEU A 637 32.75 62.13 22.43
C LEU A 637 34.07 62.85 22.05
N HIS A 638 33.92 63.67 21.00
CA HIS A 638 34.42 65.05 20.78
C HIS A 638 35.90 65.40 21.02
N ALA A 639 36.61 65.68 19.92
CA ALA A 639 37.18 66.99 19.59
C ALA A 639 37.37 67.12 18.07
#